data_AF-A0AA38Y6I0-F1
#
_entry.id   AF-A0AA38Y6I0-F1
#
_cell.length_a   1.000
_cell.length_b   1.000
_cell.length_c   1.000
_cell.angle_alpha   90.00
_cell.angle_beta   90.00
_cell.angle_gamma   90.00
#
_symmetry.space_group_name_H-M   'P 1'
#
loop_
_entity.id
_entity.type
_entity.pdbx_description
1 polymer ?
#
loop_
_entity_poly.entity_id
_entity_poly.type
_entity_poly.pdbx_seq_one_letter_code
_entity_poly.pdbx_strand_id
1 'polypeptide(L)'
;MGSIQESSMSDSTPPYDFDPPSRLRPNLYGWVNTSDTGYQIDETPSGVKRPLRVIVVGAGAAGVNFAKFAQDVLENVELTIYDKNHEVGGTWVENVYPGCACDIPSVTYQFTWEPKVWSKYYSEAPEILQYFVDITHKYGLRKYFKLQHTVDKAEWDEDAGQWTVDVTDVTHGRSFKDHCDVFINAGGILNYWKWPDVKGIDRFQGTKAHTAAYPRDLDLKGKRVAVVGTGSSGIQLITNLQPEIEKLYTWIRTPTWMTAGYAQAHAGPNGGNFEYSNEMKKKFSGDPAWYLKYRKAIEYEMSDFMLVHKNTPALEAANKFALSDMKRKLSSRPDLIETLIPKTFPVGCRRPTPGNGYLEALISNNVKIYLAEALTELTEKGFMDPEGNEQQVDAIIFATGFDTTWVPRFPIIANGKNLQDIYAEKPLGYLGVAAPEMPNYLTFYGPYGPTGQGSVLPMIEFMSRYHIQWIEKMQLQRLKSFTPKRKVVDEYGEHADLWHKRMVWSEPCRSWMKGGKIDGKVMLYCGTRAQYMELISSLRPEDFDITYRSTNRWNWLGNGFTQRDVNGKDITCPHCRDEPVGAYGSTNGISDISEATYFEMLVMFKFHSRRKYTWLDLLHRLRSRLSEGDRLNFALPCSGASGITGWAIVNQLLRGYPQKGIFSKVSAVTNRPIIFQDTLWPINDSLRLVSGVDLNSASQEELESQMKSKIRDIEDVTDIYFYAYRHSTDPNIESTVNTRMLERTINAVDRLSEKLLFVVLPSGTKAYGVHLGKDLFPFSGELPLKESLPRIPQPYAAQMFYYHLLDRLRSLSQGRKWTWCDVRPDVIPGFVPNGNTYCLAQTLAVYLSLFAAVEGAGQDCAFPGSWEAWNTKSNDSSQDIVAKFSIWASLHPKRTGGESFNIADSDTATTWAQRWPVICEWFGLKGTPPVENYLQPRYYLKSNLSAWSELVRKNRLRNNLIHNELNEGKGHYQQHIMSELCFDRALDLTKSRNAGFHETSDLRQTWWTVFDRLRQNKAIP
;
A
#
# COMPACT_ATOMS: atom_id res chain seq x y z
N MET A 1 -56.90 -31.01 -25.22
CA MET A 1 -55.75 -31.80 -25.70
C MET A 1 -54.65 -30.81 -26.04
N GLY A 2 -53.44 -30.80 -25.49
CA GLY A 2 -52.79 -31.63 -24.48
C GLY A 2 -51.43 -30.99 -24.10
N SER A 3 -50.97 -31.35 -22.89
CA SER A 3 -49.60 -31.40 -22.34
C SER A 3 -48.65 -30.19 -22.39
N ILE A 4 -48.27 -29.65 -21.22
CA ILE A 4 -46.88 -29.64 -20.71
C ILE A 4 -46.93 -29.92 -19.19
N GLN A 5 -46.05 -30.81 -18.73
CA GLN A 5 -45.96 -31.45 -17.42
C GLN A 5 -45.40 -30.57 -16.30
N GLU A 6 -45.76 -30.96 -15.07
CA GLU A 6 -45.20 -30.57 -13.78
C GLU A 6 -43.67 -30.74 -13.70
N SER A 7 -43.00 -29.80 -13.05
CA SER A 7 -41.81 -30.08 -12.25
C SER A 7 -42.00 -29.52 -10.85
N SER A 8 -42.07 -30.43 -9.89
CA SER A 8 -42.18 -30.21 -8.45
C SER A 8 -41.01 -29.37 -7.90
N MET A 9 -41.29 -28.16 -7.42
CA MET A 9 -40.46 -27.49 -6.42
C MET A 9 -40.80 -28.09 -5.05
N SER A 10 -39.84 -28.77 -4.44
CA SER A 10 -39.91 -29.23 -3.06
C SER A 10 -39.78 -28.06 -2.09
N ASP A 11 -40.75 -27.98 -1.19
CA ASP A 11 -40.77 -27.32 0.12
C ASP A 11 -39.49 -26.61 0.59
N SER A 12 -39.55 -25.28 0.58
CA SER A 12 -39.00 -24.47 1.66
C SER A 12 -39.78 -23.16 1.79
N THR A 13 -41.04 -23.25 2.21
CA THR A 13 -41.74 -22.11 2.80
C THR A 13 -40.92 -21.58 3.98
N PRO A 14 -40.55 -20.28 4.03
CA PRO A 14 -39.91 -19.69 5.19
C PRO A 14 -40.87 -19.81 6.40
N PRO A 15 -40.38 -20.10 7.62
CA PRO A 15 -41.24 -20.47 8.75
C PRO A 15 -42.04 -19.32 9.38
N TYR A 16 -42.10 -18.13 8.77
CA TYR A 16 -42.75 -16.95 9.37
C TYR A 16 -43.56 -16.15 8.35
N ASP A 17 -44.69 -16.67 7.92
CA ASP A 17 -45.66 -15.94 7.07
C ASP A 17 -46.61 -15.04 7.90
N PHE A 18 -46.21 -14.68 9.14
CA PHE A 18 -47.01 -13.87 10.07
C PHE A 18 -46.15 -12.99 11.00
N ASP A 19 -45.04 -12.43 10.51
CA ASP A 19 -44.32 -11.42 11.28
C ASP A 19 -44.77 -10.01 10.84
N PRO A 20 -45.55 -9.27 11.66
CA PRO A 20 -45.97 -7.93 11.32
C PRO A 20 -44.75 -7.02 11.13
N PRO A 21 -44.81 -6.02 10.22
CA PRO A 21 -43.73 -5.06 10.03
C PRO A 21 -43.21 -4.54 11.36
N SER A 22 -41.89 -4.47 11.53
CA SER A 22 -41.25 -4.21 12.83
C SER A 22 -41.84 -2.99 13.58
N ARG A 23 -42.18 -1.93 12.85
CA ARG A 23 -42.85 -0.72 13.37
C ARG A 23 -44.20 -0.92 14.05
N LEU A 24 -44.87 -2.03 13.80
CA LEU A 24 -46.18 -2.36 14.38
C LEU A 24 -46.05 -3.21 15.65
N ARG A 25 -44.90 -3.86 15.86
CA ARG A 25 -44.67 -4.79 16.97
C ARG A 25 -44.87 -4.15 18.34
N PRO A 26 -44.41 -2.92 18.63
CA PRO A 26 -44.63 -2.33 19.95
C PRO A 26 -46.11 -2.15 20.28
N ASN A 27 -46.90 -1.65 19.33
CA ASN A 27 -48.33 -1.47 19.53
C ASN A 27 -49.08 -2.81 19.60
N LEU A 28 -48.67 -3.79 18.79
CA LEU A 28 -49.31 -5.10 18.75
C LEU A 28 -49.05 -5.93 20.01
N TYR A 29 -47.81 -5.89 20.53
CA TYR A 29 -47.38 -6.71 21.67
C TYR A 29 -47.27 -5.95 22.98
N GLY A 30 -47.59 -4.64 22.99
CA GLY A 30 -47.49 -3.78 24.17
C GLY A 30 -46.05 -3.57 24.65
N TRP A 31 -45.05 -3.58 23.75
CA TRP A 31 -43.67 -3.31 24.14
C TRP A 31 -43.48 -1.84 24.46
N VAL A 32 -42.76 -1.59 25.56
CA VAL A 32 -42.31 -0.24 25.91
C VAL A 32 -41.22 0.17 24.94
N ASN A 33 -41.45 1.24 24.16
CA ASN A 33 -40.50 1.77 23.19
C ASN A 33 -40.07 3.22 23.47
N THR A 34 -40.57 3.81 24.55
CA THR A 34 -40.24 5.16 25.00
C THR A 34 -39.80 5.10 26.46
N SER A 35 -38.67 5.73 26.79
CA SER A 35 -38.17 5.82 28.16
C SER A 35 -38.83 6.97 28.94
N ASP A 36 -38.70 6.96 30.26
CA ASP A 36 -39.12 8.06 31.14
C ASP A 36 -38.43 9.40 30.82
N THR A 37 -37.26 9.34 30.16
CA THR A 37 -36.51 10.51 29.70
C THR A 37 -36.96 11.03 28.32
N GLY A 38 -37.99 10.43 27.71
CA GLY A 38 -38.51 10.80 26.40
C GLY A 38 -37.71 10.26 25.20
N TYR A 39 -36.74 9.38 25.42
CA TYR A 39 -36.04 8.71 24.32
C TYR A 39 -36.95 7.62 23.72
N GLN A 40 -37.11 7.64 22.40
CA GLN A 40 -37.88 6.64 21.65
C GLN A 40 -36.95 5.77 20.79
N ILE A 41 -37.17 4.46 20.80
CA ILE A 41 -36.48 3.50 19.92
C ILE A 41 -36.92 3.72 18.47
N ASP A 42 -35.96 3.73 17.53
CA ASP A 42 -36.27 3.65 16.10
C ASP A 42 -36.69 2.22 15.77
N GLU A 43 -37.96 2.02 15.42
CA GLU A 43 -38.50 0.68 15.15
C GLU A 43 -38.05 0.07 13.80
N THR A 44 -37.07 0.69 13.16
CA THR A 44 -36.36 0.18 11.99
C THR A 44 -35.22 -0.76 12.43
N PRO A 45 -34.95 -1.88 11.73
CA PRO A 45 -33.78 -2.71 12.01
C PRO A 45 -32.45 -1.95 11.82
N SER A 46 -31.44 -2.34 12.59
CA SER A 46 -30.07 -1.85 12.42
C SER A 46 -29.50 -2.25 11.06
N GLY A 47 -28.65 -1.37 10.52
CA GLY A 47 -28.06 -1.53 9.19
C GLY A 47 -28.90 -0.97 8.03
N VAL A 48 -30.12 -0.46 8.28
CA VAL A 48 -30.89 0.26 7.26
C VAL A 48 -30.28 1.64 7.01
N LYS A 49 -29.84 1.88 5.77
CA LYS A 49 -29.26 3.15 5.32
C LYS A 49 -30.37 4.21 5.20
N ARG A 50 -30.34 5.25 6.04
CA ARG A 50 -31.32 6.36 5.94
C ARG A 50 -31.14 7.16 4.65
N PRO A 51 -32.22 7.77 4.11
CA PRO A 51 -32.10 8.69 3.01
C PRO A 51 -31.20 9.90 3.34
N LEU A 52 -30.39 10.31 2.36
CA LEU A 52 -29.58 11.53 2.40
C LEU A 52 -29.65 12.27 1.08
N ARG A 53 -29.54 13.60 1.13
CA ARG A 53 -29.29 14.44 -0.03
C ARG A 53 -27.86 14.97 0.00
N VAL A 54 -27.13 14.85 -1.11
CA VAL A 54 -25.74 15.28 -1.25
C VAL A 54 -25.64 16.25 -2.44
N ILE A 55 -25.10 17.44 -2.18
CA ILE A 55 -24.78 18.41 -3.22
C ILE A 55 -23.26 18.49 -3.36
N VAL A 56 -22.79 18.37 -4.60
CA VAL A 56 -21.38 18.57 -4.97
C VAL A 56 -21.27 19.79 -5.87
N VAL A 57 -20.25 20.61 -5.67
CA VAL A 57 -19.96 21.77 -6.55
C VAL A 57 -18.70 21.50 -7.34
N GLY A 58 -18.82 21.35 -8.65
CA GLY A 58 -17.71 21.09 -9.58
C GLY A 58 -17.85 19.76 -10.32
N ALA A 59 -17.90 19.82 -11.65
CA ALA A 59 -17.95 18.72 -12.60
C ALA A 59 -16.59 18.45 -13.27
N GLY A 60 -15.49 18.77 -12.56
CA GLY A 60 -14.15 18.33 -12.94
C GLY A 60 -13.91 16.85 -12.63
N ALA A 61 -12.65 16.42 -12.70
CA ALA A 61 -12.27 15.03 -12.41
C ALA A 61 -12.77 14.53 -11.03
N ALA A 62 -12.75 15.39 -10.01
CA ALA A 62 -13.27 15.07 -8.68
C ALA A 62 -14.78 14.77 -8.68
N GLY A 63 -15.59 15.63 -9.30
CA GLY A 63 -17.04 15.43 -9.41
C GLY A 63 -17.41 14.18 -10.22
N VAL A 64 -16.71 13.95 -11.34
CA VAL A 64 -16.89 12.75 -12.18
C VAL A 64 -16.58 11.47 -11.39
N ASN A 65 -15.44 11.44 -10.68
CA ASN A 65 -15.09 10.27 -9.89
C ASN A 65 -16.05 10.04 -8.71
N PHE A 66 -16.42 11.11 -8.00
CA PHE A 66 -17.36 11.02 -6.89
C PHE A 66 -18.73 10.49 -7.36
N ALA A 67 -19.24 10.98 -8.50
CA ALA A 67 -20.50 10.49 -9.08
C ALA A 67 -20.45 8.98 -9.37
N LYS A 68 -19.33 8.49 -9.92
CA LYS A 68 -19.15 7.07 -10.19
C LYS A 68 -19.21 6.24 -8.91
N PHE A 69 -18.43 6.63 -7.90
CA PHE A 69 -18.33 5.85 -6.67
C PHE A 69 -19.61 5.94 -5.83
N ALA A 70 -20.24 7.13 -5.79
CA ALA A 70 -21.53 7.31 -5.16
C ALA A 70 -22.59 6.41 -5.80
N GLN A 71 -22.64 6.33 -7.13
CA GLN A 71 -23.56 5.44 -7.84
C GLN A 71 -23.32 3.95 -7.53
N ASP A 72 -22.06 3.54 -7.36
CA ASP A 72 -21.71 2.13 -7.13
C ASP A 72 -21.96 1.66 -5.70
N VAL A 73 -21.81 2.56 -4.71
CA VAL A 73 -21.73 2.18 -3.28
C VAL A 73 -22.88 2.73 -2.43
N LEU A 74 -23.36 3.94 -2.74
CA LEU A 74 -24.36 4.60 -1.92
C LEU A 74 -25.77 4.17 -2.33
N GLU A 75 -26.58 3.83 -1.33
CA GLU A 75 -28.00 3.52 -1.48
C GLU A 75 -28.80 4.61 -0.79
N ASN A 76 -30.02 4.90 -1.25
CA ASN A 76 -30.87 5.96 -0.67
C ASN A 76 -30.18 7.34 -0.60
N VAL A 77 -29.32 7.66 -1.57
CA VAL A 77 -28.69 8.98 -1.67
C VAL A 77 -29.17 9.69 -2.92
N GLU A 78 -29.71 10.89 -2.75
CA GLU A 78 -30.01 11.80 -3.84
C GLU A 78 -28.80 12.70 -4.10
N LEU A 79 -28.13 12.51 -5.23
CA LEU A 79 -26.92 13.23 -5.62
C LEU A 79 -27.23 14.27 -6.70
N THR A 80 -26.81 15.52 -6.48
CA THR A 80 -26.77 16.57 -7.52
C THR A 80 -25.39 17.23 -7.56
N ILE A 81 -24.85 17.41 -8.76
CA ILE A 81 -23.57 18.08 -9.00
C ILE A 81 -23.80 19.32 -9.83
N TYR A 82 -23.53 20.51 -9.27
CA TYR A 82 -23.63 21.78 -9.97
C TYR A 82 -22.27 22.21 -10.53
N ASP A 83 -22.23 22.70 -11.77
CA ASP A 83 -21.02 23.30 -12.35
C ASP A 83 -21.38 24.46 -13.29
N LYS A 84 -20.57 25.52 -13.26
CA LYS A 84 -20.77 26.72 -14.08
C LYS A 84 -20.51 26.49 -15.57
N ASN A 85 -19.71 25.49 -15.91
CA ASN A 85 -19.32 25.19 -17.29
C ASN A 85 -20.43 24.44 -18.02
N HIS A 86 -20.38 24.50 -19.35
CA HIS A 86 -21.33 23.84 -20.23
C HIS A 86 -21.06 22.33 -20.41
N GLU A 87 -19.90 21.84 -19.95
CA GLU A 87 -19.46 20.45 -20.09
C GLU A 87 -18.66 19.99 -18.86
N VAL A 88 -18.58 18.68 -18.64
CA VAL A 88 -17.73 18.06 -17.61
C VAL A 88 -16.26 18.11 -18.01
N GLY A 89 -15.36 18.10 -17.02
CA GLY A 89 -13.90 18.09 -17.24
C GLY A 89 -13.16 19.21 -16.51
N GLY A 90 -13.88 20.22 -16.00
CA GLY A 90 -13.34 21.28 -15.15
C GLY A 90 -12.24 22.07 -15.85
N THR A 91 -11.00 22.03 -15.33
CA THR A 91 -9.83 22.70 -15.90
C THR A 91 -9.67 22.46 -17.41
N TRP A 92 -9.99 21.26 -17.89
CA TRP A 92 -9.84 20.88 -19.29
C TRP A 92 -10.95 21.43 -20.21
N VAL A 93 -12.03 21.96 -19.63
CA VAL A 93 -13.07 22.72 -20.35
C VAL A 93 -12.68 24.19 -20.48
N GLU A 94 -12.09 24.77 -19.43
CA GLU A 94 -11.74 26.19 -19.35
C GLU A 94 -10.43 26.54 -20.09
N ASN A 95 -9.40 25.70 -19.95
CA ASN A 95 -8.06 26.02 -20.45
C ASN A 95 -7.84 25.41 -21.83
N VAL A 96 -7.92 26.26 -22.85
CA VAL A 96 -7.90 25.87 -24.28
C VAL A 96 -6.85 26.62 -25.10
N TYR A 97 -5.90 27.27 -24.44
CA TYR A 97 -4.81 27.97 -25.14
C TYR A 97 -3.92 26.97 -25.91
N PRO A 98 -3.29 27.40 -27.01
CA PRO A 98 -2.40 26.54 -27.81
C PRO A 98 -1.31 25.87 -26.98
N GLY A 99 -1.16 24.56 -27.13
CA GLY A 99 -0.17 23.76 -26.39
C GLY A 99 -0.55 23.39 -24.96
N CYS A 100 -1.77 23.69 -24.51
CA CYS A 100 -2.24 23.27 -23.19
C CYS A 100 -2.22 21.74 -23.07
N ALA A 101 -1.39 21.22 -22.16
CA ALA A 101 -1.17 19.79 -21.96
C ALA A 101 -0.90 19.46 -20.50
N CYS A 102 -1.12 18.20 -20.12
CA CYS A 102 -0.75 17.72 -18.80
C CYS A 102 0.77 17.60 -18.65
N ASP A 103 1.30 17.93 -17.47
CA ASP A 103 2.71 17.74 -17.12
C ASP A 103 3.01 16.32 -16.59
N ILE A 104 1.96 15.52 -16.36
CA ILE A 104 2.02 14.12 -15.94
C ILE A 104 1.84 13.20 -17.17
N PRO A 105 2.58 12.08 -17.26
CA PRO A 105 2.34 11.09 -18.30
C PRO A 105 0.88 10.64 -18.34
N SER A 106 0.27 10.65 -19.53
CA SER A 106 -1.17 10.43 -19.72
C SER A 106 -1.64 9.10 -19.14
N VAL A 107 -0.81 8.07 -19.23
CA VAL A 107 -1.10 6.73 -18.69
C VAL A 107 -1.16 6.68 -17.15
N THR A 108 -0.69 7.71 -16.46
CA THR A 108 -0.80 7.89 -14.99
C THR A 108 -1.68 9.09 -14.60
N TYR A 109 -2.06 9.92 -15.58
CA TYR A 109 -3.13 10.90 -15.48
C TYR A 109 -4.46 10.33 -16.00
N GLN A 110 -4.92 9.24 -15.38
CA GLN A 110 -6.23 8.64 -15.62
C GLN A 110 -6.79 8.02 -14.33
N PHE A 111 -8.07 7.68 -14.31
CA PHE A 111 -8.64 6.88 -13.22
C PHE A 111 -8.12 5.44 -13.27
N THR A 112 -7.81 4.87 -12.10
CA THR A 112 -7.25 3.53 -11.97
C THR A 112 -8.23 2.45 -12.42
N TRP A 113 -9.53 2.71 -12.26
CA TRP A 113 -10.66 1.86 -12.64
C TRP A 113 -11.09 2.02 -14.10
N GLU A 114 -10.56 3.01 -14.85
CA GLU A 114 -10.82 3.18 -16.28
C GLU A 114 -9.55 3.60 -17.04
N PRO A 115 -8.62 2.67 -17.31
CA PRO A 115 -7.46 2.95 -18.14
C PRO A 115 -7.83 3.20 -19.61
N LYS A 116 -7.28 4.25 -20.23
CA LYS A 116 -7.45 4.62 -21.64
C LYS A 116 -6.22 4.25 -22.47
N VAL A 117 -6.42 4.00 -23.77
CA VAL A 117 -5.35 3.96 -24.78
C VAL A 117 -5.06 5.39 -25.22
N TRP A 118 -3.94 5.96 -24.77
CA TRP A 118 -3.58 7.36 -25.04
C TRP A 118 -2.83 7.54 -26.36
N SER A 119 -2.97 8.71 -26.98
CA SER A 119 -2.27 9.02 -28.23
C SER A 119 -0.80 9.39 -28.02
N LYS A 120 -0.49 10.15 -26.96
CA LYS A 120 0.84 10.70 -26.64
C LYS A 120 1.26 10.38 -25.21
N TYR A 121 2.56 10.45 -24.93
CA TYR A 121 3.10 10.30 -23.59
C TYR A 121 2.56 11.41 -22.67
N TYR A 122 2.64 12.68 -23.07
CA TYR A 122 1.91 13.80 -22.46
C TYR A 122 0.81 14.29 -23.42
N SER A 123 -0.45 14.06 -23.06
CA SER A 123 -1.59 14.40 -23.91
C SER A 123 -2.04 15.85 -23.71
N GLU A 124 -2.54 16.43 -24.78
CA GLU A 124 -3.09 17.79 -24.81
C GLU A 124 -4.51 17.82 -24.22
N ALA A 125 -4.94 19.02 -23.83
CA ALA A 125 -6.22 19.26 -23.16
C ALA A 125 -7.43 18.61 -23.87
N PRO A 126 -7.57 18.63 -25.22
CA PRO A 126 -8.74 18.04 -25.87
C PRO A 126 -8.90 16.53 -25.65
N GLU A 127 -7.82 15.75 -25.67
CA GLU A 127 -7.89 14.29 -25.48
C GLU A 127 -8.26 13.93 -24.04
N ILE A 128 -7.77 14.73 -23.09
CA ILE A 128 -8.05 14.58 -21.65
C ILE A 128 -9.50 14.98 -21.35
N LEU A 129 -9.99 16.07 -21.95
CA LEU A 129 -11.40 16.46 -21.86
C LEU A 129 -12.29 15.33 -22.39
N GLN A 130 -11.97 14.79 -23.57
CA GLN A 130 -12.74 13.71 -24.17
C GLN A 130 -12.77 12.47 -23.27
N TYR A 131 -11.68 12.15 -22.57
CA TYR A 131 -11.65 11.04 -21.60
C TYR A 131 -12.72 11.19 -20.49
N PHE A 132 -12.87 12.38 -19.90
CA PHE A 132 -13.88 12.60 -18.87
C PHE A 132 -15.32 12.60 -19.41
N VAL A 133 -15.50 13.14 -20.62
CA VAL A 133 -16.79 13.11 -21.34
C VAL A 133 -17.18 11.66 -21.64
N ASP A 134 -16.28 10.86 -22.21
CA ASP A 134 -16.49 9.45 -22.54
C ASP A 134 -16.89 8.64 -21.31
N ILE A 135 -16.21 8.84 -20.17
CA ILE A 135 -16.55 8.19 -18.90
C ILE A 135 -17.96 8.55 -18.45
N THR A 136 -18.31 9.84 -18.51
CA THR A 136 -19.61 10.33 -18.08
C THR A 136 -20.74 9.71 -18.90
N HIS A 137 -20.52 9.52 -20.21
CA HIS A 137 -21.44 8.80 -21.08
C HIS A 137 -21.46 7.29 -20.81
N LYS A 138 -20.29 6.64 -20.80
CA LYS A 138 -20.13 5.19 -20.64
C LYS A 138 -20.83 4.65 -19.39
N TYR A 139 -20.79 5.40 -18.30
CA TYR A 139 -21.35 5.00 -17.00
C TYR A 139 -22.69 5.67 -16.68
N GLY A 140 -23.29 6.41 -17.63
CA GLY A 140 -24.59 7.05 -17.45
C GLY A 140 -24.62 8.10 -16.35
N LEU A 141 -23.49 8.76 -16.08
CA LEU A 141 -23.34 9.69 -14.95
C LEU A 141 -23.95 11.06 -15.23
N ARG A 142 -24.23 11.40 -16.49
CA ARG A 142 -24.78 12.72 -16.90
C ARG A 142 -26.01 13.15 -16.10
N LYS A 143 -26.84 12.20 -15.67
CA LYS A 143 -28.05 12.42 -14.84
C LYS A 143 -27.79 13.15 -13.53
N TYR A 144 -26.57 13.07 -12.97
CA TYR A 144 -26.22 13.76 -11.73
C TYR A 144 -25.78 15.21 -11.94
N PHE A 145 -25.46 15.62 -13.16
CA PHE A 145 -24.86 16.92 -13.43
C PHE A 145 -25.89 17.95 -13.88
N LYS A 146 -25.88 19.10 -13.20
CA LYS A 146 -26.56 20.34 -13.55
C LYS A 146 -25.50 21.34 -13.99
N LEU A 147 -25.18 21.29 -15.27
CA LEU A 147 -24.19 22.16 -15.92
C LEU A 147 -24.79 23.53 -16.21
N GLN A 148 -23.95 24.55 -16.40
CA GLN A 148 -24.38 25.96 -16.49
C GLN A 148 -25.19 26.40 -15.26
N HIS A 149 -24.76 25.96 -14.08
CA HIS A 149 -25.32 26.38 -12.79
C HIS A 149 -24.19 26.84 -11.87
N THR A 150 -24.25 28.09 -11.38
CA THR A 150 -23.32 28.59 -10.38
C THR A 150 -23.89 28.38 -8.99
N VAL A 151 -23.04 28.01 -8.03
CA VAL A 151 -23.37 28.07 -6.61
C VAL A 151 -22.84 29.38 -6.07
N ASP A 152 -23.75 30.18 -5.51
CA ASP A 152 -23.46 31.56 -5.12
C ASP A 152 -23.29 31.71 -3.60
N LYS A 153 -23.86 30.79 -2.81
CA LYS A 153 -23.77 30.73 -1.35
C LYS A 153 -24.11 29.33 -0.83
N ALA A 154 -23.48 28.91 0.26
CA ALA A 154 -23.93 27.78 1.08
C ALA A 154 -24.01 28.18 2.56
N GLU A 155 -25.11 27.87 3.24
CA GLU A 155 -25.34 28.23 4.63
C GLU A 155 -25.90 27.05 5.45
N TRP A 156 -25.28 26.75 6.58
CA TRP A 156 -25.65 25.65 7.46
C TRP A 156 -26.80 26.04 8.40
N ASP A 157 -27.83 25.21 8.42
CA ASP A 157 -28.92 25.22 9.38
C ASP A 157 -28.61 24.20 10.49
N GLU A 158 -28.24 24.72 11.66
CA GLU A 158 -27.89 23.90 12.81
C GLU A 158 -29.07 23.09 13.33
N ASP A 159 -30.30 23.60 13.29
CA ASP A 159 -31.48 22.90 13.81
C ASP A 159 -31.85 21.73 12.90
N ALA A 160 -31.94 21.99 11.59
CA ALA A 160 -32.23 20.97 10.57
C ALA A 160 -31.09 19.95 10.42
N GLY A 161 -29.84 20.37 10.65
CA GLY A 161 -28.64 19.61 10.35
C GLY A 161 -28.40 19.48 8.84
N GLN A 162 -28.64 20.57 8.09
CA GLN A 162 -28.59 20.60 6.62
C GLN A 162 -27.98 21.90 6.12
N TRP A 163 -27.40 21.87 4.93
CA TRP A 163 -26.99 23.05 4.18
C TRP A 163 -28.12 23.55 3.30
N THR A 164 -28.30 24.86 3.23
CA THR A 164 -29.06 25.58 2.20
C THR A 164 -28.08 26.13 1.18
N VAL A 165 -28.29 25.85 -0.10
CA VAL A 165 -27.41 26.21 -1.20
C VAL A 165 -28.17 27.11 -2.18
N ASP A 166 -27.65 28.33 -2.39
CA ASP A 166 -28.20 29.26 -3.37
C ASP A 166 -27.54 28.96 -4.73
N VAL A 167 -28.36 28.66 -5.74
CA VAL A 167 -27.93 28.23 -7.08
C VAL A 167 -28.53 29.14 -8.14
N THR A 168 -27.74 29.55 -9.12
CA THR A 168 -28.19 30.30 -10.30
C THR A 168 -28.00 29.49 -11.57
N ASP A 169 -29.10 29.22 -12.28
CA ASP A 169 -29.09 28.72 -13.66
C ASP A 169 -28.70 29.88 -14.57
N VAL A 170 -27.46 29.83 -15.11
CA VAL A 170 -26.92 30.93 -15.92
C VAL A 170 -27.49 30.93 -17.34
N THR A 171 -28.06 29.82 -17.80
CA THR A 171 -28.70 29.74 -19.12
C THR A 171 -30.03 30.47 -19.12
N HIS A 172 -30.82 30.34 -18.05
CA HIS A 172 -32.15 30.96 -17.94
C HIS A 172 -32.18 32.21 -17.04
N GLY A 173 -31.08 32.54 -16.35
CA GLY A 173 -31.00 33.68 -15.43
C GLY A 173 -31.88 33.53 -14.17
N ARG A 174 -32.14 32.29 -13.74
CA ARG A 174 -33.03 31.99 -12.61
C ARG A 174 -32.24 31.50 -11.40
N SER A 175 -32.44 32.14 -10.26
CA SER A 175 -31.88 31.69 -8.97
C SER A 175 -32.92 30.92 -8.15
N PHE A 176 -32.47 29.90 -7.42
CA PHE A 176 -33.30 29.10 -6.52
C PHE A 176 -32.46 28.57 -5.34
N LYS A 177 -33.15 28.08 -4.31
CA LYS A 177 -32.53 27.44 -3.15
C LYS A 177 -32.69 25.92 -3.24
N ASP A 178 -31.62 25.22 -2.89
CA ASP A 178 -31.57 23.78 -2.73
C ASP A 178 -31.09 23.44 -1.32
N HIS A 179 -31.28 22.20 -0.88
CA HIS A 179 -30.88 21.76 0.46
C HIS A 179 -30.10 20.44 0.39
N CYS A 180 -29.19 20.19 1.32
CA CYS A 180 -28.53 18.89 1.42
C CYS A 180 -28.07 18.55 2.83
N ASP A 181 -27.97 17.25 3.14
CA ASP A 181 -27.36 16.76 4.38
C ASP A 181 -25.83 16.94 4.37
N VAL A 182 -25.19 16.74 3.21
CA VAL A 182 -23.74 16.84 3.02
C VAL A 182 -23.42 17.73 1.83
N PHE A 183 -22.52 18.69 2.03
CA PHE A 183 -22.08 19.62 0.99
C PHE A 183 -20.60 19.35 0.65
N ILE A 184 -20.31 19.05 -0.61
CA ILE A 184 -18.97 18.68 -1.07
C ILE A 184 -18.45 19.69 -2.08
N ASN A 185 -17.34 20.34 -1.77
CA ASN A 185 -16.69 21.27 -2.68
C ASN A 185 -15.63 20.55 -3.53
N ALA A 186 -15.92 20.40 -4.82
CA ALA A 186 -15.04 19.87 -5.86
C ALA A 186 -14.63 20.96 -6.88
N GLY A 187 -14.72 22.24 -6.49
CA GLY A 187 -14.51 23.39 -7.37
C GLY A 187 -13.07 23.58 -7.87
N GLY A 188 -12.11 22.81 -7.34
CA GLY A 188 -10.70 22.89 -7.73
C GLY A 188 -9.96 24.13 -7.21
N ILE A 189 -8.63 24.12 -7.36
CA ILE A 189 -7.73 25.14 -6.78
C ILE A 189 -7.09 26.08 -7.82
N LEU A 190 -7.17 25.76 -9.11
CA LEU A 190 -6.51 26.48 -10.21
C LEU A 190 -7.52 26.80 -11.33
N ASN A 191 -8.57 27.55 -11.01
CA ASN A 191 -9.63 27.94 -11.95
C ASN A 191 -9.97 29.44 -11.91
N TYR A 192 -9.84 30.08 -10.75
CA TYR A 192 -10.17 31.49 -10.59
C TYR A 192 -8.99 32.36 -11.01
N TRP A 193 -9.21 33.20 -12.02
CA TRP A 193 -8.21 34.12 -12.56
C TRP A 193 -8.74 35.55 -12.54
N LYS A 194 -7.83 36.52 -12.66
CA LYS A 194 -8.16 37.95 -12.78
C LYS A 194 -7.19 38.63 -13.73
N TRP A 195 -7.62 39.75 -14.30
CA TRP A 195 -6.70 40.61 -15.04
C TRP A 195 -5.57 41.10 -14.15
N PRO A 196 -4.34 41.19 -14.67
CA PRO A 196 -3.25 41.82 -13.94
C PRO A 196 -3.46 43.33 -13.86
N ASP A 197 -2.88 43.93 -12.83
CA ASP A 197 -2.89 45.37 -12.62
C ASP A 197 -1.87 46.03 -13.56
N VAL A 198 -2.32 46.39 -14.76
CA VAL A 198 -1.51 47.04 -15.80
C VAL A 198 -2.24 48.30 -16.26
N LYS A 199 -1.54 49.44 -16.24
CA LYS A 199 -2.12 50.72 -16.65
C LYS A 199 -2.55 50.66 -18.12
N GLY A 200 -3.74 51.14 -18.43
CA GLY A 200 -4.23 51.20 -19.81
C GLY A 200 -4.80 49.89 -20.36
N ILE A 201 -4.96 48.84 -19.54
CA ILE A 201 -5.49 47.54 -19.99
C ILE A 201 -6.88 47.61 -20.66
N ASP A 202 -7.69 48.59 -20.30
CA ASP A 202 -9.01 48.82 -20.91
C ASP A 202 -8.96 49.71 -22.15
N ARG A 203 -7.82 50.36 -22.43
CA ARG A 203 -7.64 51.26 -23.58
C ARG A 203 -7.06 50.55 -24.81
N PHE A 204 -6.38 49.43 -24.61
CA PHE A 204 -5.80 48.63 -25.70
C PHE A 204 -6.88 48.17 -26.69
N GLN A 205 -6.71 48.52 -27.97
CA GLN A 205 -7.67 48.25 -29.05
C GLN A 205 -7.45 46.89 -29.74
N GLY A 206 -6.29 46.26 -29.53
CA GLY A 206 -6.01 44.93 -30.06
C GLY A 206 -6.68 43.83 -29.22
N THR A 207 -6.38 42.57 -29.54
CA THR A 207 -6.97 41.44 -28.82
C THR A 207 -6.29 41.21 -27.47
N LYS A 208 -7.02 41.35 -26.36
CA LYS A 208 -6.53 40.93 -25.03
C LYS A 208 -7.17 39.60 -24.60
N ALA A 209 -6.35 38.67 -24.11
CA ALA A 209 -6.83 37.38 -23.59
C ALA A 209 -6.06 36.98 -22.33
N HIS A 210 -6.69 36.19 -21.47
CA HIS A 210 -6.00 35.48 -20.39
C HIS A 210 -5.98 33.99 -20.71
N THR A 211 -4.91 33.28 -20.39
CA THR A 211 -4.80 31.84 -20.74
C THR A 211 -5.92 30.98 -20.17
N ALA A 212 -6.46 31.36 -19.00
CA ALA A 212 -7.60 30.68 -18.37
C ALA A 212 -9.00 31.04 -18.96
N ALA A 213 -9.06 31.98 -19.90
CA ALA A 213 -10.26 32.35 -20.64
C ALA A 213 -9.89 32.68 -22.09
N TYR A 214 -9.14 31.77 -22.70
CA TYR A 214 -8.60 31.95 -24.04
C TYR A 214 -9.72 31.82 -25.09
N PRO A 215 -9.92 32.79 -26.00
CA PRO A 215 -10.92 32.67 -27.05
C PRO A 215 -10.58 31.53 -28.01
N ARG A 216 -11.56 30.64 -28.29
CA ARG A 216 -11.33 29.40 -29.05
C ARG A 216 -10.99 29.62 -30.52
N ASP A 217 -11.43 30.74 -31.08
CA ASP A 217 -11.31 31.15 -32.47
C ASP A 217 -10.19 32.18 -32.71
N LEU A 218 -9.35 32.44 -31.70
CA LEU A 218 -8.27 33.41 -31.80
C LEU A 218 -7.12 32.89 -32.70
N ASP A 219 -7.07 33.39 -33.93
CA ASP A 219 -5.92 33.20 -34.83
C ASP A 219 -4.85 34.28 -34.59
N LEU A 220 -3.62 33.83 -34.33
CA LEU A 220 -2.45 34.67 -34.09
C LEU A 220 -1.38 34.52 -35.18
N LYS A 221 -1.60 33.69 -36.21
CA LYS A 221 -0.61 33.43 -37.25
C LYS A 221 -0.20 34.72 -37.98
N GLY A 222 1.11 34.93 -38.11
CA GLY A 222 1.68 36.10 -38.74
C GLY A 222 1.44 37.42 -38.00
N LYS A 223 0.97 37.41 -36.75
CA LYS A 223 0.73 38.62 -35.94
C LYS A 223 1.93 38.96 -35.05
N ARG A 224 1.93 40.19 -34.54
CA ARG A 224 2.81 40.66 -33.47
C ARG A 224 2.12 40.45 -32.13
N VAL A 225 2.69 39.64 -31.25
CA VAL A 225 2.03 39.19 -30.03
C VAL A 225 2.91 39.47 -28.82
N ALA A 226 2.30 39.95 -27.74
CA ALA A 226 2.91 40.05 -26.43
C ALA A 226 2.38 38.95 -25.51
N VAL A 227 3.25 38.17 -24.86
CA VAL A 227 2.87 37.16 -23.87
C VAL A 227 3.47 37.52 -22.51
N VAL A 228 2.61 37.71 -21.51
CA VAL A 228 3.02 38.17 -20.17
C VAL A 228 2.92 37.02 -19.18
N GLY A 229 4.06 36.53 -18.71
CA GLY A 229 4.16 35.49 -17.68
C GLY A 229 4.93 34.26 -18.15
N THR A 230 5.74 33.70 -17.25
CA THR A 230 6.62 32.55 -17.51
C THR A 230 6.29 31.36 -16.60
N GLY A 231 5.02 31.24 -16.19
CA GLY A 231 4.51 30.03 -15.54
C GLY A 231 4.22 28.94 -16.58
N SER A 232 3.62 27.82 -16.16
CA SER A 232 3.30 26.69 -17.04
C SER A 232 2.53 27.11 -18.30
N SER A 233 1.47 27.91 -18.16
CA SER A 233 0.68 28.38 -19.30
C SER A 233 1.50 29.24 -20.26
N GLY A 234 2.38 30.10 -19.76
CA GLY A 234 3.22 30.96 -20.60
C GLY A 234 4.27 30.17 -21.35
N ILE A 235 4.92 29.21 -20.68
CA ILE A 235 5.92 28.32 -21.27
C ILE A 235 5.31 27.50 -22.41
N GLN A 236 4.18 26.82 -22.14
CA GLN A 236 3.49 26.02 -23.15
C GLN A 236 3.01 26.88 -24.33
N LEU A 237 2.40 28.04 -24.04
CA LEU A 237 1.89 28.94 -25.08
C LEU A 237 3.02 29.49 -25.95
N ILE A 238 4.09 30.02 -25.36
CA ILE A 238 5.22 30.61 -26.11
C ILE A 238 5.86 29.58 -27.03
N THR A 239 6.10 28.36 -26.53
CA THR A 239 6.70 27.28 -27.34
C THR A 239 5.87 26.95 -28.57
N ASN A 240 4.54 26.90 -28.45
CA ASN A 240 3.67 26.53 -29.56
C ASN A 240 3.34 27.72 -30.47
N LEU A 241 3.39 28.94 -29.95
CA LEU A 241 3.05 30.15 -30.70
C LEU A 241 4.23 30.71 -31.49
N GLN A 242 5.45 30.66 -30.94
CA GLN A 242 6.63 31.28 -31.54
C GLN A 242 6.89 30.93 -33.02
N PRO A 243 6.70 29.68 -33.49
CA PRO A 243 6.96 29.33 -34.89
C PRO A 243 6.00 29.97 -35.89
N GLU A 244 4.82 30.40 -35.45
CA GLU A 244 3.73 30.82 -36.34
C GLU A 244 3.51 32.33 -36.39
N ILE A 245 4.15 33.10 -35.50
CA ILE A 245 3.94 34.54 -35.35
C ILE A 245 5.09 35.37 -35.95
N GLU A 246 4.77 36.59 -36.38
CA GLU A 246 5.75 37.52 -36.97
C GLU A 246 6.75 38.01 -35.93
N LYS A 247 6.23 38.43 -34.76
CA LYS A 247 7.05 38.96 -33.66
C LYS A 247 6.46 38.57 -32.31
N LEU A 248 7.29 38.07 -31.40
CA LEU A 248 6.92 37.77 -30.01
C LEU A 248 7.63 38.72 -29.06
N TYR A 249 6.87 39.30 -28.12
CA TYR A 249 7.40 40.02 -26.97
C TYR A 249 7.05 39.26 -25.70
N THR A 250 8.02 39.09 -24.80
CA THR A 250 7.79 38.39 -23.52
C THR A 250 8.60 38.98 -22.37
N TRP A 251 8.09 38.85 -21.15
CA TRP A 251 8.69 39.35 -19.92
C TRP A 251 9.05 38.21 -19.00
N ILE A 252 10.31 38.18 -18.57
CA ILE A 252 10.81 37.19 -17.62
C ILE A 252 11.20 37.91 -16.34
N ARG A 253 10.23 38.00 -15.42
CA ARG A 253 10.39 38.72 -14.15
C ARG A 253 11.15 37.93 -13.09
N THR A 254 11.01 36.61 -13.06
CA THR A 254 11.55 35.79 -11.97
C THR A 254 12.26 34.56 -12.51
N PRO A 255 13.47 34.23 -12.01
CA PRO A 255 14.18 33.01 -12.40
C PRO A 255 13.30 31.79 -12.23
N THR A 256 13.41 30.82 -13.13
CA THR A 256 12.63 29.57 -13.09
C THR A 256 13.48 28.43 -13.67
N TRP A 257 13.59 27.34 -12.90
CA TRP A 257 14.18 26.11 -13.40
C TRP A 257 13.34 25.54 -14.54
N MET A 258 13.94 25.36 -15.71
CA MET A 258 13.37 24.54 -16.78
C MET A 258 13.88 23.12 -16.59
N THR A 259 12.97 22.17 -16.40
CA THR A 259 13.30 20.76 -16.18
C THR A 259 12.78 19.91 -17.32
N ALA A 260 13.27 18.68 -17.39
CA ALA A 260 12.54 17.63 -18.08
C ALA A 260 11.18 17.40 -17.40
N GLY A 261 10.23 16.84 -18.14
CA GLY A 261 8.93 16.45 -17.60
C GLY A 261 9.04 15.31 -16.58
N TYR A 262 7.92 15.00 -15.92
CA TYR A 262 7.85 13.91 -14.94
C TYR A 262 8.08 12.54 -15.57
N ALA A 263 8.73 11.64 -14.83
CA ALA A 263 9.10 10.30 -15.29
C ALA A 263 9.90 10.31 -16.60
N GLN A 264 11.03 11.02 -16.59
CA GLN A 264 11.87 11.24 -17.75
C GLN A 264 12.48 9.93 -18.27
N ALA A 265 12.74 8.94 -17.40
CA ALA A 265 13.32 7.67 -17.83
C ALA A 265 12.44 6.91 -18.84
N HIS A 266 11.16 7.25 -18.91
CA HIS A 266 10.17 6.68 -19.82
C HIS A 266 9.71 7.64 -20.94
N ALA A 267 10.18 8.89 -20.92
CA ALA A 267 9.89 9.88 -21.95
C ALA A 267 10.78 9.67 -23.20
N GLY A 268 10.54 10.46 -24.25
CA GLY A 268 11.36 10.45 -25.46
C GLY A 268 12.77 11.00 -25.22
N PRO A 269 13.65 10.98 -26.25
CA PRO A 269 15.01 11.52 -26.15
C PRO A 269 15.05 12.92 -25.53
N ASN A 270 15.98 13.15 -24.61
CA ASN A 270 16.10 14.39 -23.83
C ASN A 270 14.84 14.79 -23.03
N GLY A 271 13.97 13.84 -22.69
CA GLY A 271 12.71 14.10 -22.00
C GLY A 271 11.59 14.62 -22.91
N GLY A 272 11.72 14.44 -24.23
CA GLY A 272 10.74 14.86 -25.23
C GLY A 272 9.39 14.16 -25.08
N ASN A 273 8.32 14.85 -25.49
CA ASN A 273 7.02 14.21 -25.68
C ASN A 273 7.04 13.38 -26.98
N PHE A 274 6.30 12.27 -27.03
CA PHE A 274 6.24 11.41 -28.22
C PHE A 274 4.83 10.84 -28.41
N GLU A 275 4.53 10.47 -29.65
CA GLU A 275 3.30 9.73 -29.99
C GLU A 275 3.51 8.23 -29.81
N TYR A 276 2.56 7.56 -29.16
CA TYR A 276 2.59 6.12 -29.03
C TYR A 276 2.38 5.45 -30.40
N SER A 277 3.26 4.50 -30.75
CA SER A 277 3.14 3.74 -31.99
C SER A 277 1.86 2.89 -32.01
N ASN A 278 1.42 2.50 -33.21
CA ASN A 278 0.25 1.64 -33.35
C ASN A 278 0.45 0.28 -32.67
N GLU A 279 1.66 -0.27 -32.66
CA GLU A 279 1.96 -1.50 -31.90
C GLU A 279 1.80 -1.29 -30.39
N MET A 280 2.26 -0.15 -29.88
CA MET A 280 2.13 0.18 -28.45
C MET A 280 0.65 0.37 -28.06
N LYS A 281 -0.11 1.09 -28.89
CA LYS A 281 -1.57 1.27 -28.70
C LYS A 281 -2.30 -0.08 -28.69
N LYS A 282 -1.93 -1.00 -29.61
CA LYS A 282 -2.46 -2.38 -29.62
C LYS A 282 -2.08 -3.17 -28.36
N LYS A 283 -0.87 -2.98 -27.82
CA LYS A 283 -0.46 -3.58 -26.55
C LYS A 283 -1.26 -3.03 -25.37
N PHE A 284 -1.54 -1.73 -25.34
CA PHE A 284 -2.36 -1.11 -24.29
C PHE A 284 -3.76 -1.73 -24.22
N SER A 285 -4.39 -1.96 -25.37
CA SER A 285 -5.72 -2.58 -25.45
C SER A 285 -5.70 -4.12 -25.33
N GLY A 286 -4.64 -4.77 -25.82
CA GLY A 286 -4.59 -6.23 -25.96
C GLY A 286 -3.97 -6.98 -24.78
N ASP A 287 -3.20 -6.29 -23.92
CA ASP A 287 -2.54 -6.90 -22.76
C ASP A 287 -2.66 -5.99 -21.51
N PRO A 288 -3.76 -6.12 -20.74
CA PRO A 288 -3.99 -5.34 -19.53
C PRO A 288 -2.91 -5.52 -18.45
N ALA A 289 -2.30 -6.71 -18.36
CA ALA A 289 -1.28 -7.00 -17.37
C ALA A 289 0.03 -6.25 -17.70
N TRP A 290 0.42 -6.26 -18.98
CA TRP A 290 1.55 -5.46 -19.45
C TRP A 290 1.27 -3.97 -19.29
N TYR A 291 0.06 -3.49 -19.64
CA TYR A 291 -0.25 -2.07 -19.51
C TYR A 291 -0.22 -1.62 -18.05
N LEU A 292 -0.73 -2.44 -17.12
CA LEU A 292 -0.59 -2.20 -15.68
C LEU A 292 0.88 -2.13 -15.24
N LYS A 293 1.73 -3.05 -15.71
CA LYS A 293 3.18 -3.04 -15.42
C LYS A 293 3.84 -1.75 -15.93
N TYR A 294 3.51 -1.33 -17.15
CA TYR A 294 4.02 -0.09 -17.75
C TYR A 294 3.61 1.15 -16.92
N ARG A 295 2.33 1.26 -16.56
CA ARG A 295 1.84 2.34 -15.68
C ARG A 295 2.53 2.34 -14.33
N LYS A 296 2.71 1.17 -13.70
CA LYS A 296 3.41 1.04 -12.41
C LYS A 296 4.87 1.49 -12.49
N ALA A 297 5.57 1.21 -13.59
CA ALA A 297 6.95 1.66 -13.77
C ALA A 297 7.05 3.20 -13.78
N ILE A 298 6.16 3.86 -14.54
CA ILE A 298 6.08 5.32 -14.59
C ILE A 298 5.68 5.91 -13.22
N GLU A 299 4.67 5.32 -12.57
CA GLU A 299 4.24 5.73 -11.23
C GLU A 299 5.34 5.60 -10.18
N TYR A 300 6.19 4.58 -10.29
CA TYR A 300 7.30 4.35 -9.36
C TYR A 300 8.33 5.48 -9.44
N GLU A 301 8.74 5.88 -10.65
CA GLU A 301 9.65 7.01 -10.85
C GLU A 301 9.05 8.32 -10.33
N MET A 302 7.76 8.58 -10.58
CA MET A 302 7.06 9.75 -10.05
C MET A 302 6.94 9.77 -8.53
N SER A 303 7.08 8.61 -7.87
CA SER A 303 6.95 8.47 -6.42
C SER A 303 8.26 8.70 -5.66
N ASP A 304 9.38 8.97 -6.36
CA ASP A 304 10.64 9.32 -5.70
C ASP A 304 10.54 10.71 -5.06
N PHE A 305 10.17 10.70 -3.79
CA PHE A 305 9.93 11.89 -3.01
C PHE A 305 11.22 12.49 -2.43
N MET A 306 12.38 11.82 -2.59
CA MET A 306 13.67 12.35 -2.15
C MET A 306 14.17 13.52 -3.01
N LEU A 307 13.67 13.63 -4.25
CA LEU A 307 13.93 14.74 -5.16
C LEU A 307 13.41 16.10 -4.65
N VAL A 308 12.43 16.10 -3.76
CA VAL A 308 11.85 17.33 -3.18
C VAL A 308 12.27 17.55 -1.71
N HIS A 309 13.10 16.67 -1.16
CA HIS A 309 13.74 16.87 0.14
C HIS A 309 15.04 17.66 0.00
N LYS A 310 15.30 18.57 0.95
CA LYS A 310 16.54 19.35 0.98
C LYS A 310 17.74 18.45 1.26
N ASN A 311 18.91 18.84 0.73
CA ASN A 311 20.21 18.25 1.04
C ASN A 311 20.29 16.73 0.77
N THR A 312 19.61 16.26 -0.28
CA THR A 312 19.67 14.85 -0.71
C THR A 312 20.54 14.71 -1.96
N PRO A 313 21.21 13.55 -2.15
CA PRO A 313 21.95 13.26 -3.39
C PRO A 313 21.06 13.33 -4.64
N ALA A 314 19.79 12.93 -4.52
CA ALA A 314 18.81 12.99 -5.60
C ALA A 314 18.55 14.45 -6.04
N LEU A 315 18.35 15.36 -5.09
CA LEU A 315 18.19 16.79 -5.36
C LEU A 315 19.44 17.40 -5.99
N GLU A 316 20.63 17.06 -5.47
CA GLU A 316 21.90 17.55 -6.02
C GLU A 316 22.10 17.10 -7.48
N ALA A 317 21.79 15.85 -7.79
CA ALA A 317 21.83 15.32 -9.15
C ALA A 317 20.85 16.06 -10.06
N ALA A 318 19.62 16.29 -9.60
CA ALA A 318 18.61 17.04 -10.35
C ALA A 318 19.03 18.49 -10.63
N ASN A 319 19.61 19.19 -9.64
CA ASN A 319 20.14 20.55 -9.82
C ASN A 319 21.27 20.60 -10.86
N LYS A 320 22.24 19.67 -10.77
CA LYS A 320 23.36 19.59 -11.73
C LYS A 320 22.88 19.33 -13.14
N PHE A 321 21.93 18.39 -13.30
CA PHE A 321 21.35 18.06 -14.59
C PHE A 321 20.61 19.25 -15.20
N ALA A 322 19.69 19.87 -14.46
CA ALA A 322 18.92 21.02 -14.94
C ALA A 322 19.83 22.21 -15.30
N LEU A 323 20.84 22.50 -14.47
CA LEU A 323 21.82 23.55 -14.73
C LEU A 323 22.59 23.31 -16.04
N SER A 324 23.08 22.08 -16.23
CA SER A 324 23.82 21.69 -17.44
C SER A 324 22.94 21.81 -18.69
N ASP A 325 21.71 21.29 -18.63
CA ASP A 325 20.80 21.32 -19.77
C ASP A 325 20.39 22.75 -20.16
N MET A 326 20.04 23.59 -19.16
CA MET A 326 19.70 25.00 -19.41
C MET A 326 20.88 25.77 -20.02
N LYS A 327 22.11 25.60 -19.47
CA LYS A 327 23.31 26.24 -20.03
C LYS A 327 23.60 25.82 -21.46
N ARG A 328 23.43 24.53 -21.76
CA ARG A 328 23.64 23.99 -23.10
C ARG A 328 22.67 24.62 -24.11
N LYS A 329 21.37 24.66 -23.76
CA LYS A 329 20.31 25.21 -24.64
C LYS A 329 20.40 26.74 -24.82
N LEU A 330 20.87 27.46 -23.80
CA LEU A 330 21.00 28.93 -23.83
C LEU A 330 22.42 29.41 -24.19
N SER A 331 23.28 28.54 -24.72
CA SER A 331 24.70 28.84 -24.95
C SER A 331 24.96 30.07 -25.84
N SER A 332 24.04 30.41 -26.74
CA SER A 332 24.12 31.62 -27.59
C SER A 332 23.69 32.92 -26.90
N ARG A 333 23.14 32.86 -25.68
CA ARG A 333 22.59 34.01 -24.94
C ARG A 333 23.00 33.99 -23.46
N PRO A 334 24.24 34.41 -23.12
CA PRO A 334 24.74 34.44 -21.74
C PRO A 334 23.90 35.30 -20.80
N ASP A 335 23.31 36.38 -21.30
CA ASP A 335 22.39 37.26 -20.57
C ASP A 335 21.15 36.51 -20.04
N LEU A 336 20.65 35.53 -20.81
CA LEU A 336 19.55 34.65 -20.39
C LEU A 336 20.00 33.64 -19.34
N ILE A 337 21.22 33.11 -19.43
CA ILE A 337 21.78 32.19 -18.42
C ILE A 337 21.87 32.88 -17.06
N GLU A 338 22.34 34.13 -17.02
CA GLU A 338 22.48 34.88 -15.77
C GLU A 338 21.14 35.23 -15.11
N THR A 339 20.08 35.38 -15.91
CA THR A 339 18.76 35.83 -15.45
C THR A 339 17.76 34.70 -15.20
N LEU A 340 17.70 33.68 -16.07
CA LEU A 340 16.71 32.60 -15.99
C LEU A 340 17.03 31.57 -14.92
N ILE A 341 18.32 31.28 -14.71
CA ILE A 341 18.75 30.21 -13.82
C ILE A 341 18.66 30.68 -12.37
N PRO A 342 17.83 30.04 -11.53
CA PRO A 342 17.71 30.42 -10.13
C PRO A 342 19.02 30.29 -9.35
N LYS A 343 19.33 31.30 -8.54
CA LYS A 343 20.53 31.35 -7.67
C LYS A 343 20.20 31.08 -6.20
N THR A 344 18.95 31.26 -5.80
CA THR A 344 18.52 31.28 -4.38
C THR A 344 17.65 30.10 -3.97
N PHE A 345 17.24 29.25 -4.92
CA PHE A 345 16.40 28.08 -4.63
C PHE A 345 16.68 26.94 -5.61
N PRO A 346 16.56 25.68 -5.17
CA PRO A 346 16.84 24.51 -6.00
C PRO A 346 15.65 24.11 -6.88
N VAL A 347 15.90 23.15 -7.78
CA VAL A 347 14.86 22.45 -8.55
C VAL A 347 13.80 21.89 -7.60
N GLY A 348 12.53 21.92 -8.02
CA GLY A 348 11.39 21.41 -7.23
C GLY A 348 10.79 22.39 -6.23
N CYS A 349 11.41 23.54 -5.93
CA CYS A 349 10.78 24.58 -5.09
C CYS A 349 9.46 25.08 -5.69
N ARG A 350 9.41 25.16 -7.03
CA ARG A 350 8.20 25.30 -7.82
C ARG A 350 7.86 23.94 -8.44
N ARG A 351 6.59 23.74 -8.78
CA ARG A 351 6.18 22.59 -9.58
C ARG A 351 7.04 22.55 -10.88
N PRO A 352 7.77 21.45 -11.12
CA PRO A 352 8.49 21.22 -12.37
C PRO A 352 7.56 21.50 -13.56
N THR A 353 8.00 22.37 -14.47
CA THR A 353 7.25 22.71 -15.67
C THR A 353 8.06 22.19 -16.86
N PRO A 354 7.52 21.24 -17.66
CA PRO A 354 8.22 20.74 -18.83
C PRO A 354 8.49 21.90 -19.81
N GLY A 355 9.77 22.16 -20.09
CA GLY A 355 10.22 23.30 -20.89
C GLY A 355 10.74 22.94 -22.29
N ASN A 356 10.36 21.78 -22.83
CA ASN A 356 10.85 21.33 -24.14
C ASN A 356 10.48 22.35 -25.23
N GLY A 357 11.48 22.86 -25.95
CA GLY A 357 11.31 23.86 -27.01
C GLY A 357 11.18 25.31 -26.50
N TYR A 358 10.96 25.54 -25.21
CA TYR A 358 10.79 26.89 -24.67
C TYR A 358 12.10 27.69 -24.68
N LEU A 359 13.21 27.08 -24.23
CA LEU A 359 14.50 27.76 -24.20
C LEU A 359 14.99 28.05 -25.64
N GLU A 360 14.70 27.16 -26.57
CA GLU A 360 14.97 27.32 -27.99
C GLU A 360 14.10 28.43 -28.63
N ALA A 361 12.82 28.52 -28.25
CA ALA A 361 11.94 29.61 -28.67
C ALA A 361 12.47 30.98 -28.20
N LEU A 362 12.98 31.08 -26.97
CA LEU A 362 13.51 32.33 -26.43
C LEU A 362 14.72 32.89 -27.20
N ILE A 363 15.54 32.03 -27.80
CA ILE A 363 16.72 32.46 -28.56
C ILE A 363 16.43 32.69 -30.06
N SER A 364 15.19 32.51 -30.49
CA SER A 364 14.78 32.69 -31.88
C SER A 364 14.73 34.16 -32.29
N ASN A 365 15.06 34.46 -33.55
CA ASN A 365 15.24 35.83 -34.05
C ASN A 365 13.96 36.70 -33.99
N ASN A 366 12.78 36.08 -34.04
CA ASN A 366 11.48 36.77 -33.93
C ASN A 366 11.06 37.05 -32.48
N VAL A 367 11.83 36.65 -31.47
CA VAL A 367 11.50 36.85 -30.05
C VAL A 367 12.31 37.98 -29.44
N LYS A 368 11.62 38.95 -28.82
CA LYS A 368 12.20 39.99 -27.97
C LYS A 368 11.82 39.71 -26.53
N ILE A 369 12.82 39.69 -25.65
CA ILE A 369 12.68 39.38 -24.23
C ILE A 369 13.02 40.61 -23.41
N TYR A 370 12.19 40.94 -22.43
CA TYR A 370 12.46 41.93 -21.40
C TYR A 370 12.79 41.20 -20.08
N LEU A 371 14.01 41.41 -19.58
CA LEU A 371 14.59 40.65 -18.48
C LEU A 371 14.48 41.42 -17.17
N ALA A 372 14.03 40.76 -16.10
CA ALA A 372 13.83 41.35 -14.77
C ALA A 372 12.81 42.51 -14.73
N GLU A 373 12.00 42.64 -15.77
CA GLU A 373 11.03 43.73 -15.94
C GLU A 373 9.58 43.20 -15.90
N ALA A 374 8.65 44.09 -15.59
CA ALA A 374 7.22 43.82 -15.69
C ALA A 374 6.61 44.72 -16.76
N LEU A 375 5.58 44.22 -17.43
CA LEU A 375 4.74 45.08 -18.26
C LEU A 375 3.95 46.03 -17.34
N THR A 376 4.18 47.33 -17.49
CA THR A 376 3.61 48.37 -16.61
C THR A 376 2.50 49.18 -17.27
N GLU A 377 2.60 49.42 -18.58
CA GLU A 377 1.67 50.29 -19.31
C GLU A 377 1.36 49.77 -20.72
N LEU A 378 0.06 49.74 -21.01
CA LEU A 378 -0.51 49.49 -22.33
C LEU A 378 -0.91 50.81 -22.99
N THR A 379 -0.61 50.92 -24.28
CA THR A 379 -1.08 51.99 -25.15
C THR A 379 -2.34 51.54 -25.90
N GLU A 380 -2.94 52.40 -26.70
CA GLU A 380 -4.08 52.00 -27.56
C GLU A 380 -3.68 50.94 -28.59
N LYS A 381 -2.42 50.94 -29.06
CA LYS A 381 -1.92 50.09 -30.15
C LYS A 381 -0.97 48.98 -29.69
N GLY A 382 -0.59 48.96 -28.42
CA GLY A 382 0.34 47.97 -27.88
C GLY A 382 0.80 48.28 -26.47
N PHE A 383 2.11 48.38 -26.24
CA PHE A 383 2.67 48.62 -24.92
C PHE A 383 3.89 49.53 -24.95
N MET A 384 4.20 50.13 -23.79
CA MET A 384 5.46 50.84 -23.60
C MET A 384 6.55 49.86 -23.16
N ASP A 385 7.63 49.79 -23.92
CA ASP A 385 8.80 49.01 -23.51
C ASP A 385 9.58 49.69 -22.37
N PRO A 386 10.46 48.96 -21.68
CA PRO A 386 11.30 49.49 -20.61
C PRO A 386 12.10 50.74 -20.96
N GLU A 387 12.50 50.84 -22.23
CA GLU A 387 13.27 51.96 -22.76
C GLU A 387 12.39 53.18 -23.07
N GLY A 388 11.06 53.08 -22.88
CA GLY A 388 10.11 54.16 -23.08
C GLY A 388 9.63 54.30 -24.52
N ASN A 389 9.82 53.29 -25.37
CA ASN A 389 9.34 53.27 -26.75
C ASN A 389 8.02 52.49 -26.85
N GLU A 390 7.12 52.95 -27.72
CA GLU A 390 5.88 52.23 -28.01
C GLU A 390 6.16 51.05 -28.95
N GLN A 391 5.78 49.86 -28.53
CA GLN A 391 5.78 48.64 -29.34
C GLN A 391 4.34 48.30 -29.71
N GLN A 392 4.03 48.33 -31.01
CA GLN A 392 2.70 47.97 -31.51
C GLN A 392 2.54 46.46 -31.61
N VAL A 393 1.43 45.94 -31.10
CA VAL A 393 1.09 44.52 -31.12
C VAL A 393 -0.38 44.32 -31.42
N ASP A 394 -0.69 43.24 -32.12
CA ASP A 394 -2.06 42.92 -32.52
C ASP A 394 -2.81 42.17 -31.41
N ALA A 395 -2.07 41.47 -30.53
CA ALA A 395 -2.62 40.77 -29.39
C ALA A 395 -1.70 40.76 -28.15
N ILE A 396 -2.31 40.75 -26.97
CA ILE A 396 -1.64 40.62 -25.66
C ILE A 396 -2.29 39.48 -24.88
N ILE A 397 -1.51 38.44 -24.58
CA ILE A 397 -1.96 37.26 -23.86
C ILE A 397 -1.33 37.24 -22.47
N PHE A 398 -2.18 37.26 -21.43
CA PHE A 398 -1.76 37.20 -20.03
C PHE A 398 -1.76 35.75 -19.55
N ALA A 399 -0.57 35.24 -19.24
CA ALA A 399 -0.33 33.93 -18.63
C ALA A 399 0.03 34.09 -17.14
N THR A 400 -0.77 34.89 -16.43
CA THR A 400 -0.47 35.36 -15.06
C THR A 400 -0.91 34.41 -13.95
N GLY A 401 -1.51 33.28 -14.30
CA GLY A 401 -1.89 32.21 -13.38
C GLY A 401 -3.25 32.42 -12.72
N PHE A 402 -3.42 31.88 -11.53
CA PHE A 402 -4.69 31.82 -10.80
C PHE A 402 -4.56 32.43 -9.40
N ASP A 403 -5.69 32.73 -8.79
CA ASP A 403 -5.77 33.06 -7.37
C ASP A 403 -5.50 31.81 -6.53
N THR A 404 -4.38 31.81 -5.81
CA THR A 404 -3.93 30.66 -5.00
C THR A 404 -4.01 30.97 -3.51
N THR A 405 -4.95 31.82 -3.09
CA THR A 405 -5.15 32.19 -1.67
C THR A 405 -5.79 31.08 -0.86
N TRP A 406 -6.40 30.09 -1.53
CA TRP A 406 -7.21 29.01 -0.96
C TRP A 406 -8.54 29.47 -0.34
N VAL A 407 -8.87 30.76 -0.42
CA VAL A 407 -10.17 31.29 -0.02
C VAL A 407 -11.25 30.72 -0.96
N PRO A 408 -12.36 30.15 -0.43
CA PRO A 408 -13.46 29.68 -1.24
C PRO A 408 -14.04 30.78 -2.14
N ARG A 409 -14.60 30.40 -3.29
CA ARG A 409 -15.04 31.36 -4.33
C ARG A 409 -16.40 31.99 -4.05
N PHE A 410 -17.15 31.40 -3.14
CA PHE A 410 -18.44 31.88 -2.67
C PHE A 410 -18.51 31.71 -1.14
N PRO A 411 -19.40 32.45 -0.45
CA PRO A 411 -19.56 32.32 1.00
C PRO A 411 -20.04 30.92 1.40
N ILE A 412 -19.35 30.34 2.38
CA ILE A 412 -19.71 29.06 3.01
C ILE A 412 -19.83 29.35 4.50
N ILE A 413 -21.05 29.40 5.00
CA ILE A 413 -21.36 29.96 6.32
C ILE A 413 -21.91 28.87 7.23
N ALA A 414 -21.32 28.69 8.40
CA ALA A 414 -21.88 27.84 9.44
C ALA A 414 -21.73 28.50 10.81
N ASN A 415 -22.79 28.43 11.62
CA ASN A 415 -22.79 28.91 13.01
C ASN A 415 -22.26 30.36 13.15
N GLY A 416 -22.69 31.24 12.24
CA GLY A 416 -22.30 32.65 12.19
C GLY A 416 -20.89 32.93 11.66
N LYS A 417 -20.17 31.92 11.16
CA LYS A 417 -18.80 32.06 10.65
C LYS A 417 -18.73 31.72 9.17
N ASN A 418 -18.07 32.57 8.39
CA ASN A 418 -17.81 32.34 6.98
C ASN A 418 -16.42 31.72 6.77
N LEU A 419 -16.34 30.60 6.06
CA LEU A 419 -15.09 29.94 5.73
C LEU A 419 -14.13 30.84 4.93
N GLN A 420 -14.67 31.80 4.16
CA GLN A 420 -13.84 32.75 3.44
C GLN A 420 -13.01 33.62 4.40
N ASP A 421 -13.60 34.08 5.50
CA ASP A 421 -12.91 34.90 6.48
C ASP A 421 -11.86 34.06 7.23
N ILE A 422 -12.22 32.84 7.61
CA ILE A 422 -11.31 31.88 8.27
C ILE A 422 -10.07 31.61 7.40
N TYR A 423 -10.28 31.31 6.11
CA TYR A 423 -9.17 31.01 5.19
C TYR A 423 -8.44 32.26 4.69
N ALA A 424 -9.04 33.44 4.71
CA ALA A 424 -8.34 34.70 4.44
C ALA A 424 -7.31 35.01 5.54
N GLU A 425 -7.63 34.69 6.80
CA GLU A 425 -6.72 34.83 7.94
C GLU A 425 -5.67 33.69 7.96
N LYS A 426 -6.13 32.44 8.04
CA LYS A 426 -5.28 31.24 8.17
C LYS A 426 -5.90 30.07 7.40
N PRO A 427 -5.54 29.86 6.13
CA PRO A 427 -6.06 28.73 5.36
C PRO A 427 -5.51 27.43 5.97
N LEU A 428 -6.35 26.65 6.63
CA LEU A 428 -5.93 25.39 7.26
C LEU A 428 -7.12 24.42 7.30
N GLY A 429 -6.98 23.31 6.58
CA GLY A 429 -7.99 22.26 6.48
C GLY A 429 -7.54 20.95 7.12
N TYR A 430 -8.48 20.07 7.42
CA TYR A 430 -8.20 18.72 7.88
C TYR A 430 -7.82 17.84 6.68
N LEU A 431 -6.53 17.51 6.55
CA LEU A 431 -5.97 16.61 5.51
C LEU A 431 -6.37 16.97 4.05
N GLY A 432 -6.79 18.21 3.81
CA GLY A 432 -7.35 18.65 2.53
C GLY A 432 -8.71 18.05 2.16
N VAL A 433 -9.44 17.43 3.10
CA VAL A 433 -10.75 16.77 2.85
C VAL A 433 -11.93 17.38 3.60
N ALA A 434 -11.69 18.15 4.66
CA ALA A 434 -12.71 18.85 5.45
C ALA A 434 -12.17 20.17 6.02
N ALA A 435 -13.05 21.02 6.53
CA ALA A 435 -12.70 22.31 7.14
C ALA A 435 -13.18 22.38 8.60
N PRO A 436 -12.43 23.01 9.52
CA PRO A 436 -12.90 23.23 10.88
C PRO A 436 -14.15 24.11 10.86
N GLU A 437 -15.04 23.90 11.84
CA GLU A 437 -16.24 24.74 12.07
C GLU A 437 -17.31 24.68 10.96
N MET A 438 -17.13 23.79 9.98
CA MET A 438 -18.06 23.59 8.87
C MET A 438 -18.66 22.17 8.96
N PRO A 439 -19.85 21.99 9.55
CA PRO A 439 -20.45 20.68 9.72
C PRO A 439 -20.86 20.05 8.39
N ASN A 440 -20.62 18.76 8.22
CA ASN A 440 -20.93 18.01 6.99
C ASN A 440 -20.35 18.63 5.70
N TYR A 441 -19.34 19.51 5.85
CA TYR A 441 -18.62 20.11 4.75
C TYR A 441 -17.40 19.23 4.42
N LEU A 442 -17.36 18.78 3.18
CA LEU A 442 -16.25 18.03 2.63
C LEU A 442 -15.68 18.78 1.43
N THR A 443 -14.41 18.57 1.13
CA THR A 443 -13.77 19.22 -0.03
C THR A 443 -12.79 18.26 -0.68
N PHE A 444 -12.57 18.43 -1.99
CA PHE A 444 -11.41 17.87 -2.68
C PHE A 444 -10.31 18.93 -2.70
N TYR A 445 -9.08 18.53 -2.40
CA TYR A 445 -7.92 19.42 -2.41
C TYR A 445 -8.11 20.73 -1.65
N GLY A 446 -8.52 20.65 -0.39
CA GLY A 446 -8.44 21.78 0.54
C GLY A 446 -7.00 22.16 0.91
N PRO A 447 -6.81 23.27 1.68
CA PRO A 447 -5.50 23.65 2.21
C PRO A 447 -4.79 22.48 2.90
N TYR A 448 -3.47 22.37 2.70
CA TYR A 448 -2.64 21.24 3.17
C TYR A 448 -3.03 19.88 2.55
N GLY A 449 -3.73 19.89 1.41
CA GLY A 449 -4.03 18.69 0.62
C GLY A 449 -2.87 18.25 -0.30
N PRO A 450 -2.95 17.04 -0.87
CA PRO A 450 -1.86 16.41 -1.59
C PRO A 450 -1.79 16.81 -3.08
N THR A 451 -1.51 18.08 -3.37
CA THR A 451 -1.42 18.59 -4.77
C THR A 451 0.01 18.59 -5.33
N GLY A 452 1.03 18.35 -4.50
CA GLY A 452 2.45 18.30 -4.87
C GLY A 452 3.05 16.89 -4.95
N GLN A 453 2.28 15.86 -4.61
CA GLN A 453 2.74 14.49 -4.35
C GLN A 453 2.68 13.56 -5.59
N GLY A 454 2.52 14.13 -6.79
CA GLY A 454 2.45 13.39 -8.06
C GLY A 454 1.15 13.61 -8.83
N SER A 455 0.61 12.55 -9.43
CA SER A 455 -0.68 12.58 -10.14
C SER A 455 -1.84 12.80 -9.17
N VAL A 456 -2.77 13.68 -9.56
CA VAL A 456 -3.94 14.05 -8.75
C VAL A 456 -5.08 13.02 -8.84
N LEU A 457 -5.23 12.34 -9.98
CA LEU A 457 -6.39 11.46 -10.19
C LEU A 457 -6.46 10.27 -9.21
N PRO A 458 -5.36 9.57 -8.89
CA PRO A 458 -5.40 8.53 -7.85
C PRO A 458 -5.83 9.08 -6.49
N MET A 459 -5.42 10.29 -6.13
CA MET A 459 -5.76 10.88 -4.83
C MET A 459 -7.25 11.24 -4.74
N ILE A 460 -7.82 11.73 -5.84
CA ILE A 460 -9.26 11.97 -5.96
C ILE A 460 -10.07 10.69 -5.68
N GLU A 461 -9.59 9.53 -6.12
CA GLU A 461 -10.27 8.25 -5.84
C GLU A 461 -10.31 7.94 -4.35
N PHE A 462 -9.18 8.08 -3.65
CA PHE A 462 -9.13 7.87 -2.21
C PHE A 462 -9.96 8.91 -1.45
N MET A 463 -9.92 10.18 -1.85
CA MET A 463 -10.77 11.22 -1.26
C MET A 463 -12.27 10.91 -1.46
N SER A 464 -12.66 10.45 -2.65
CA SER A 464 -14.05 10.06 -2.93
C SER A 464 -14.50 8.92 -2.02
N ARG A 465 -13.64 7.89 -1.83
CA ARG A 465 -13.90 6.79 -0.87
C ARG A 465 -14.02 7.32 0.55
N TYR A 466 -13.15 8.24 0.97
CA TYR A 466 -13.21 8.86 2.30
C TYR A 466 -14.53 9.61 2.52
N HIS A 467 -14.99 10.39 1.54
CA HIS A 467 -16.28 11.07 1.59
C HIS A 467 -17.45 10.08 1.68
N ILE A 468 -17.42 9.00 0.90
CA ILE A 468 -18.42 7.94 0.93
C ILE A 468 -18.48 7.24 2.29
N GLN A 469 -17.34 6.95 2.91
CA GLN A 469 -17.32 6.36 4.25
C GLN A 469 -18.04 7.24 5.28
N TRP A 470 -17.86 8.56 5.23
CA TRP A 470 -18.60 9.50 6.09
C TRP A 470 -20.10 9.49 5.82
N ILE A 471 -20.48 9.50 4.53
CA ILE A 471 -21.90 9.44 4.11
C ILE A 471 -22.53 8.13 4.61
N GLU A 472 -21.91 6.97 4.36
CA GLU A 472 -22.42 5.68 4.84
C GLU A 472 -22.49 5.61 6.36
N LYS A 473 -21.49 6.14 7.08
CA LYS A 473 -21.52 6.22 8.55
C LYS A 473 -22.69 7.09 9.02
N MET A 474 -22.93 8.22 8.36
CA MET A 474 -24.07 9.11 8.62
C MET A 474 -25.42 8.44 8.33
N GLN A 475 -25.47 7.57 7.31
CA GLN A 475 -26.65 6.77 7.00
C GLN A 475 -26.94 5.72 8.07
N LEU A 476 -25.93 4.92 8.40
CA LEU A 476 -26.04 3.74 9.26
C LEU A 476 -26.18 4.11 10.74
N GLN A 477 -25.43 5.11 11.20
CA GLN A 477 -25.38 5.48 12.62
C GLN A 477 -26.27 6.68 12.96
N ARG A 478 -27.12 7.11 12.02
CA ARG A 478 -28.10 8.20 12.19
C ARG A 478 -27.46 9.51 12.69
N LEU A 479 -26.29 9.85 12.14
CA LEU A 479 -25.60 11.09 12.49
C LEU A 479 -26.38 12.29 11.95
N LYS A 480 -26.42 13.37 12.74
CA LYS A 480 -26.88 14.70 12.34
C LYS A 480 -25.74 15.44 11.66
N SER A 481 -24.59 15.50 12.31
CA SER A 481 -23.42 16.17 11.76
C SER A 481 -22.09 15.60 12.23
N PHE A 482 -21.04 15.85 11.45
CA PHE A 482 -19.65 15.65 11.82
C PHE A 482 -18.83 16.89 11.46
N THR A 483 -17.88 17.29 12.31
CA THR A 483 -17.00 18.46 12.08
C THR A 483 -15.62 18.16 12.65
N PRO A 484 -14.51 18.41 11.90
CA PRO A 484 -13.19 18.16 12.45
C PRO A 484 -12.92 19.10 13.63
N LYS A 485 -12.35 18.56 14.70
CA LYS A 485 -12.01 19.32 15.91
C LYS A 485 -10.97 20.37 15.56
N ARG A 486 -11.22 21.63 15.95
CA ARG A 486 -10.30 22.75 15.69
C ARG A 486 -8.87 22.45 16.18
N LYS A 487 -8.75 21.91 17.39
CA LYS A 487 -7.46 21.51 17.99
C LYS A 487 -6.68 20.52 17.12
N VAL A 488 -7.35 19.50 16.57
CA VAL A 488 -6.71 18.49 15.72
C VAL A 488 -6.22 19.12 14.41
N VAL A 489 -7.01 20.02 13.83
CA VAL A 489 -6.62 20.77 12.63
C VAL A 489 -5.40 21.65 12.89
N ASP A 490 -5.35 22.36 14.03
CA ASP A 490 -4.21 23.19 14.42
C ASP A 490 -2.94 22.37 14.69
N GLU A 491 -3.05 21.22 15.39
CA GLU A 491 -1.94 20.27 15.62
C GLU A 491 -1.40 19.70 14.29
N TYR A 492 -2.29 19.38 13.35
CA TYR A 492 -1.91 18.96 12.01
C TYR A 492 -1.15 20.07 11.26
N GLY A 493 -1.64 21.31 11.33
CA GLY A 493 -0.96 22.46 10.74
C GLY A 493 0.43 22.71 11.30
N GLU A 494 0.60 22.58 12.63
CA GLU A 494 1.91 22.68 13.28
C GLU A 494 2.88 21.59 12.80
N HIS A 495 2.41 20.34 12.78
CA HIS A 495 3.19 19.21 12.28
C HIS A 495 3.63 19.44 10.83
N ALA A 496 2.68 19.85 9.98
CA ALA A 496 2.94 20.09 8.57
C ALA A 496 3.92 21.24 8.36
N ASP A 497 3.75 22.36 9.05
CA ASP A 497 4.65 23.52 8.98
C ASP A 497 6.08 23.16 9.40
N LEU A 498 6.25 22.35 10.45
CA LEU A 498 7.57 21.87 10.88
C LEU A 498 8.17 20.91 9.85
N TRP A 499 7.38 19.97 9.33
CA TRP A 499 7.84 19.00 8.35
C TRP A 499 8.24 19.67 7.02
N HIS A 500 7.49 20.66 6.55
CA HIS A 500 7.79 21.40 5.31
C HIS A 500 9.14 22.11 5.32
N LYS A 501 9.70 22.44 6.48
CA LYS A 501 11.06 23.01 6.59
C LYS A 501 12.14 22.08 6.00
N ARG A 502 11.85 20.78 5.90
CA ARG A 502 12.72 19.75 5.29
C ARG A 502 12.63 19.72 3.76
N MET A 503 11.65 20.38 3.17
CA MET A 503 11.30 20.29 1.75
C MET A 503 11.77 21.51 0.98
N VAL A 504 12.18 21.31 -0.27
CA VAL A 504 12.56 22.40 -1.17
C VAL A 504 11.44 23.41 -1.41
N TRP A 505 10.18 23.03 -1.17
CA TRP A 505 9.02 23.92 -1.26
C TRP A 505 9.10 25.13 -0.30
N SER A 506 9.82 25.00 0.81
CA SER A 506 10.02 26.06 1.79
C SER A 506 11.19 27.01 1.45
N GLU A 507 11.95 26.74 0.39
CA GLU A 507 13.04 27.63 -0.08
C GLU A 507 12.48 28.96 -0.64
N PRO A 508 13.26 30.05 -0.73
CA PRO A 508 12.77 31.40 -1.06
C PRO A 508 12.45 31.59 -2.55
N CYS A 509 11.54 30.77 -3.09
CA CYS A 509 10.95 30.92 -4.41
C CYS A 509 9.49 31.39 -4.34
N ARG A 510 9.09 32.34 -5.20
CA ARG A 510 7.66 32.68 -5.34
C ARG A 510 6.90 31.49 -5.95
N SER A 511 5.97 30.85 -5.24
CA SER A 511 5.23 29.67 -5.73
C SER A 511 3.75 29.73 -5.36
N TRP A 512 2.88 29.17 -6.20
CA TRP A 512 1.45 29.02 -5.88
C TRP A 512 1.23 28.10 -4.67
N MET A 513 2.15 27.15 -4.43
CA MET A 513 2.18 26.31 -3.23
C MET A 513 2.30 27.12 -1.93
N LYS A 514 2.70 28.40 -2.04
CA LYS A 514 2.91 29.35 -0.93
C LYS A 514 2.04 30.59 -1.05
N GLY A 515 0.88 30.47 -1.71
CA GLY A 515 -0.03 31.59 -1.92
C GLY A 515 0.56 32.72 -2.77
N GLY A 516 1.50 32.41 -3.65
CA GLY A 516 2.15 33.39 -4.53
C GLY A 516 3.17 34.31 -3.84
N LYS A 517 3.59 33.97 -2.61
CA LYS A 517 4.61 34.69 -1.81
C LYS A 517 5.96 33.97 -1.89
N ILE A 518 7.06 34.70 -1.61
CA ILE A 518 8.42 34.14 -1.58
C ILE A 518 8.61 33.30 -0.32
N ASP A 519 8.26 33.83 0.85
CA ASP A 519 8.40 33.14 2.15
C ASP A 519 7.03 32.78 2.75
N GLY A 520 6.05 32.50 1.88
CA GLY A 520 4.72 32.07 2.32
C GLY A 520 4.73 30.66 2.92
N LYS A 521 3.70 30.34 3.71
CA LYS A 521 3.52 28.97 4.23
C LYS A 521 3.25 27.99 3.10
N VAL A 522 3.84 26.79 3.19
CA VAL A 522 3.62 25.72 2.21
C VAL A 522 2.27 25.06 2.48
N MET A 523 1.39 25.11 1.50
CA MET A 523 -0.02 24.70 1.60
C MET A 523 -0.27 23.26 1.11
N LEU A 524 0.75 22.40 1.20
CA LEU A 524 0.73 21.03 0.68
C LEU A 524 0.61 20.01 1.81
N TYR A 525 0.30 18.77 1.45
CA TYR A 525 0.30 17.67 2.40
C TYR A 525 1.71 17.34 2.93
N CYS A 526 1.84 17.11 4.24
CA CYS A 526 3.10 16.77 4.91
C CYS A 526 3.41 15.26 4.88
N GLY A 527 3.74 14.74 3.71
CA GLY A 527 4.08 13.32 3.55
C GLY A 527 4.10 12.86 2.11
N THR A 528 4.37 11.57 1.92
CA THR A 528 4.38 10.94 0.60
C THR A 528 2.95 10.66 0.11
N ARG A 529 2.81 10.45 -1.19
CA ARG A 529 1.55 10.02 -1.80
C ARG A 529 1.02 8.72 -1.18
N ALA A 530 1.89 7.72 -1.03
CA ALA A 530 1.53 6.42 -0.48
C ALA A 530 0.99 6.54 0.95
N GLN A 531 1.70 7.29 1.81
CA GLN A 531 1.29 7.46 3.19
C GLN A 531 -0.02 8.26 3.33
N TYR A 532 -0.30 9.22 2.43
CA TYR A 532 -1.62 9.86 2.40
C TYR A 532 -2.73 8.88 2.03
N MET A 533 -2.53 8.09 0.97
CA MET A 533 -3.52 7.09 0.52
C MET A 533 -3.83 6.08 1.64
N GLU A 534 -2.82 5.64 2.37
CA GLU A 534 -2.98 4.78 3.54
C GLU A 534 -3.74 5.50 4.67
N LEU A 535 -3.37 6.75 4.99
CA LEU A 535 -3.98 7.55 6.05
C LEU A 535 -5.49 7.75 5.83
N ILE A 536 -5.91 8.12 4.63
CA ILE A 536 -7.32 8.40 4.34
C ILE A 536 -8.11 7.17 3.87
N SER A 537 -7.49 5.99 3.82
CA SER A 537 -8.17 4.73 3.47
C SER A 537 -9.22 4.31 4.49
N SER A 538 -9.09 4.77 5.74
CA SER A 538 -10.03 4.53 6.82
C SER A 538 -10.39 5.83 7.52
N LEU A 539 -11.62 5.93 8.04
CA LEU A 539 -12.01 7.07 8.86
C LEU A 539 -11.23 7.09 10.18
N ARG A 540 -10.97 8.30 10.66
CA ARG A 540 -10.54 8.59 12.04
C ARG A 540 -11.64 9.39 12.75
N PRO A 541 -12.78 8.78 13.13
CA PRO A 541 -13.88 9.53 13.73
C PRO A 541 -13.50 10.21 15.05
N GLU A 542 -12.45 9.73 15.73
CA GLU A 542 -11.90 10.34 16.94
C GLU A 542 -11.43 11.79 16.74
N ASP A 543 -11.06 12.16 15.51
CA ASP A 543 -10.59 13.51 15.14
C ASP A 543 -11.75 14.52 14.96
N PHE A 544 -13.01 14.05 15.04
CA PHE A 544 -14.22 14.82 14.73
C PHE A 544 -15.14 14.94 15.95
N ASP A 545 -15.85 16.06 16.03
CA ASP A 545 -17.04 16.20 16.85
C ASP A 545 -18.23 15.65 16.05
N ILE A 546 -19.00 14.75 16.68
CA ILE A 546 -20.12 14.05 16.05
C ILE A 546 -21.39 14.31 16.85
N THR A 547 -22.40 14.82 16.16
CA THR A 547 -23.75 15.05 16.70
C THR A 547 -24.72 14.04 16.10
N TYR A 548 -25.58 13.46 16.93
CA TYR A 548 -26.58 12.46 16.53
C TYR A 548 -27.96 13.13 16.38
N ARG A 549 -28.83 12.56 15.53
CA ARG A 549 -30.20 13.09 15.40
C ARG A 549 -31.08 12.77 16.62
N SER A 550 -30.75 11.71 17.34
CA SER A 550 -31.41 11.34 18.60
C SER A 550 -30.59 11.82 19.79
N THR A 551 -31.26 12.09 20.91
CA THR A 551 -30.63 12.38 22.21
C THR A 551 -29.80 11.20 22.72
N ASN A 552 -30.10 9.98 22.25
CA ASN A 552 -29.35 8.78 22.56
C ASN A 552 -28.58 8.28 21.32
N ARG A 553 -27.24 8.26 21.42
CA ARG A 553 -26.36 7.81 20.33
C ARG A 553 -26.55 6.35 19.92
N TRP A 554 -27.21 5.53 20.73
CA TRP A 554 -27.47 4.12 20.42
C TRP A 554 -28.74 3.89 19.63
N ASN A 555 -29.48 4.96 19.28
CA ASN A 555 -30.72 4.87 18.50
C ASN A 555 -30.55 4.13 17.16
N TRP A 556 -29.36 4.14 16.57
CA TRP A 556 -29.08 3.41 15.33
C TRP A 556 -29.10 1.88 15.46
N LEU A 557 -29.04 1.32 16.68
CA LEU A 557 -29.30 -0.11 16.92
C LEU A 557 -30.75 -0.47 16.57
N GLY A 558 -31.62 0.54 16.45
CA GLY A 558 -33.00 0.36 16.06
C GLY A 558 -33.76 -0.50 17.06
N ASN A 559 -34.65 -1.34 16.53
CA ASN A 559 -35.46 -2.30 17.30
C ASN A 559 -34.69 -3.53 17.80
N GLY A 560 -33.36 -3.55 17.74
CA GLY A 560 -32.53 -4.67 18.16
C GLY A 560 -32.38 -5.81 17.15
N PHE A 561 -33.07 -5.74 16.00
CA PHE A 561 -32.86 -6.64 14.87
C PHE A 561 -31.87 -6.03 13.88
N THR A 562 -31.17 -6.86 13.12
CA THR A 562 -30.36 -6.46 11.97
C THR A 562 -31.13 -6.68 10.67
N GLN A 563 -30.63 -6.12 9.57
CA GLN A 563 -31.18 -6.47 8.26
C GLN A 563 -31.21 -7.98 7.99
N ARG A 564 -30.23 -8.77 8.48
CA ARG A 564 -30.20 -10.23 8.28
C ARG A 564 -31.42 -10.92 8.90
N ASP A 565 -31.85 -10.42 10.06
CA ASP A 565 -32.98 -11.00 10.80
C ASP A 565 -34.32 -10.83 10.06
N VAL A 566 -34.42 -9.85 9.17
CA VAL A 566 -35.69 -9.48 8.51
C VAL A 566 -35.70 -9.74 7.00
N ASN A 567 -34.55 -9.97 6.37
CA ASN A 567 -34.45 -10.19 4.92
C ASN A 567 -34.18 -11.66 4.53
N GLY A 568 -34.30 -12.58 5.49
CA GLY A 568 -34.13 -14.02 5.26
C GLY A 568 -32.69 -14.47 5.02
N LYS A 569 -31.69 -13.59 5.22
CA LYS A 569 -30.28 -13.98 5.17
C LYS A 569 -29.89 -14.82 6.37
N ASP A 570 -28.89 -15.69 6.20
CA ASP A 570 -28.44 -16.62 7.23
C ASP A 570 -27.99 -15.89 8.51
N ILE A 571 -28.72 -16.03 9.61
CA ILE A 571 -28.39 -15.37 10.89
C ILE A 571 -27.35 -16.13 11.74
N THR A 572 -26.89 -17.30 11.32
CA THR A 572 -25.97 -18.16 12.09
C THR A 572 -24.62 -17.51 12.33
N CYS A 573 -23.79 -18.04 13.22
CA CYS A 573 -22.45 -17.52 13.49
C CYS A 573 -21.60 -17.51 12.19
N PRO A 574 -20.70 -16.52 11.96
CA PRO A 574 -19.88 -16.47 10.76
C PRO A 574 -19.02 -17.71 10.46
N HIS A 575 -18.73 -18.58 11.44
CA HIS A 575 -18.06 -19.87 11.18
C HIS A 575 -18.99 -20.96 10.61
N CYS A 576 -20.30 -20.76 10.73
CA CYS A 576 -21.38 -21.62 10.22
C CYS A 576 -21.93 -21.14 8.87
N ARG A 577 -21.48 -19.96 8.39
CA ARG A 577 -21.89 -19.38 7.12
C ARG A 577 -20.92 -19.81 6.03
N ASP A 578 -21.45 -20.06 4.84
CA ASP A 578 -20.65 -20.23 3.62
C ASP A 578 -20.08 -18.90 3.10
N GLU A 579 -20.48 -17.76 3.69
CA GLU A 579 -19.96 -16.43 3.39
C GLU A 579 -18.69 -16.12 4.22
N PRO A 580 -17.57 -15.66 3.61
CA PRO A 580 -16.39 -15.24 4.37
C PRO A 580 -16.73 -14.12 5.37
N VAL A 581 -16.14 -14.19 6.57
CA VAL A 581 -16.32 -13.20 7.65
C VAL A 581 -15.68 -11.86 7.26
N GLY A 582 -16.38 -11.07 6.46
CA GLY A 582 -15.93 -9.75 6.01
C GLY A 582 -17.02 -8.79 5.56
N ALA A 583 -18.30 -9.17 5.60
CA ALA A 583 -19.39 -8.43 4.95
C ALA A 583 -20.20 -7.47 5.84
N TYR A 584 -19.78 -7.16 7.07
CA TYR A 584 -20.52 -6.23 7.95
C TYR A 584 -19.65 -5.07 8.41
N GLY A 585 -19.75 -3.95 7.69
CA GLY A 585 -19.23 -2.64 8.08
C GLY A 585 -17.74 -2.46 7.82
N SER A 586 -17.41 -1.64 6.81
CA SER A 586 -16.05 -1.24 6.42
C SER A 586 -15.08 -2.39 6.11
N THR A 587 -15.37 -3.19 5.09
CA THR A 587 -14.30 -3.79 4.30
C THR A 587 -14.10 -2.94 3.06
N ASN A 588 -12.87 -2.44 2.94
CA ASN A 588 -12.34 -1.89 1.70
C ASN A 588 -12.60 -2.88 0.56
N GLY A 589 -13.61 -2.60 -0.25
CA GLY A 589 -13.87 -3.30 -1.51
C GLY A 589 -12.80 -2.93 -2.55
N ILE A 590 -11.68 -3.65 -2.51
CA ILE A 590 -11.12 -4.30 -3.69
C ILE A 590 -10.98 -5.78 -3.34
N SER A 591 -12.11 -6.45 -3.35
CA SER A 591 -12.20 -7.88 -3.61
C SER A 591 -13.43 -8.02 -4.48
N ASP A 592 -13.21 -8.02 -5.79
CA ASP A 592 -13.90 -8.90 -6.74
C ASP A 592 -13.44 -8.59 -8.16
N ILE A 593 -12.51 -9.40 -8.64
CA ILE A 593 -12.60 -9.91 -10.00
C ILE A 593 -12.83 -11.42 -9.86
N SER A 594 -14.09 -11.78 -10.11
CA SER A 594 -14.68 -13.09 -10.40
C SER A 594 -14.75 -14.16 -9.29
N GLU A 595 -15.72 -14.01 -8.37
CA GLU A 595 -16.46 -15.13 -7.76
C GLU A 595 -17.62 -15.54 -8.68
N ALA A 596 -17.36 -16.43 -9.64
CA ALA A 596 -18.42 -17.04 -10.43
C ALA A 596 -18.11 -18.49 -10.77
N THR A 597 -18.01 -19.37 -9.74
CA THR A 597 -18.37 -20.80 -9.82
C THR A 597 -18.18 -21.47 -8.44
N TYR A 598 -19.10 -21.28 -7.49
CA TYR A 598 -19.04 -22.05 -6.22
C TYR A 598 -20.41 -22.34 -5.58
N PHE A 599 -21.44 -22.59 -6.39
CA PHE A 599 -22.77 -22.98 -5.86
C PHE A 599 -23.31 -24.31 -6.41
N GLU A 600 -22.45 -25.25 -6.85
CA GLU A 600 -22.91 -26.54 -7.41
C GLU A 600 -22.24 -27.82 -6.88
N MET A 601 -21.51 -27.82 -5.76
CA MET A 601 -20.91 -29.09 -5.26
C MET A 601 -21.14 -29.37 -3.77
N LEU A 602 -22.34 -29.13 -3.25
CA LEU A 602 -22.71 -29.55 -1.88
C LEU A 602 -24.06 -30.27 -1.77
N VAL A 603 -24.41 -31.07 -2.79
CA VAL A 603 -25.37 -32.18 -2.64
C VAL A 603 -24.82 -33.42 -3.33
N MET A 604 -24.25 -34.34 -2.55
CA MET A 604 -24.28 -35.81 -2.73
C MET A 604 -23.54 -36.49 -1.57
N PHE A 605 -24.28 -36.76 -0.49
CA PHE A 605 -23.89 -37.65 0.61
C PHE A 605 -24.22 -39.11 0.23
N LYS A 606 -23.29 -40.08 0.42
CA LYS A 606 -23.45 -41.34 1.24
C LYS A 606 -22.53 -42.52 0.89
N PHE A 607 -22.30 -43.33 1.95
CA PHE A 607 -21.82 -44.72 2.10
C PHE A 607 -20.29 -44.92 2.30
N HIS A 608 -19.75 -45.78 3.18
CA HIS A 608 -20.24 -46.93 3.95
C HIS A 608 -19.43 -47.16 5.26
N SER A 609 -20.00 -47.97 6.15
CA SER A 609 -19.66 -48.28 7.56
C SER A 609 -18.47 -49.22 7.86
N ARG A 610 -18.08 -49.24 9.16
CA ARG A 610 -17.61 -50.36 10.05
C ARG A 610 -16.12 -50.40 10.43
N ARG A 611 -15.85 -50.32 11.74
CA ARG A 611 -15.28 -51.42 12.55
C ARG A 611 -15.35 -51.15 14.06
N LYS A 612 -15.70 -52.19 14.82
CA LYS A 612 -15.77 -52.27 16.29
C LYS A 612 -14.38 -52.57 16.86
N TYR A 613 -14.04 -52.01 18.02
CA TYR A 613 -12.98 -52.55 18.89
C TYR A 613 -13.53 -52.78 20.31
N THR A 614 -13.14 -53.92 20.88
CA THR A 614 -13.67 -54.52 22.11
C THR A 614 -12.84 -54.19 23.35
N TRP A 615 -13.50 -54.23 24.52
CA TRP A 615 -13.04 -53.92 25.88
C TRP A 615 -11.70 -54.53 26.36
N LEU A 616 -11.13 -55.51 25.67
CA LEU A 616 -9.84 -56.12 26.04
C LEU A 616 -8.59 -55.30 25.65
N ASP A 617 -8.68 -54.44 24.63
CA ASP A 617 -7.56 -53.58 24.21
C ASP A 617 -7.22 -52.49 25.24
N LEU A 618 -8.17 -52.18 26.13
CA LEU A 618 -8.01 -51.16 27.18
C LEU A 618 -7.17 -51.68 28.36
N LEU A 619 -7.23 -52.99 28.65
CA LEU A 619 -6.61 -53.58 29.85
C LEU A 619 -5.14 -53.94 29.66
N HIS A 620 -4.68 -54.21 28.44
CA HIS A 620 -3.25 -54.46 28.17
C HIS A 620 -2.40 -53.18 28.15
N ARG A 621 -2.99 -52.01 27.87
CA ARG A 621 -2.27 -50.73 27.87
C ARG A 621 -2.06 -50.11 29.26
N LEU A 622 -2.76 -50.59 30.28
CA LEU A 622 -2.69 -50.03 31.63
C LEU A 622 -1.61 -50.67 32.53
N ARG A 623 -1.03 -51.81 32.17
CA ARG A 623 -0.12 -52.56 33.05
C ARG A 623 1.39 -52.33 32.84
N SER A 624 1.82 -51.57 31.82
CA SER A 624 3.26 -51.36 31.53
C SER A 624 3.80 -49.95 31.83
N ARG A 625 3.04 -49.08 32.51
CA ARG A 625 3.41 -47.66 32.76
C ARG A 625 3.70 -47.32 34.23
N LEU A 626 4.28 -48.23 35.01
CA LEU A 626 4.59 -47.93 36.42
C LEU A 626 6.01 -48.39 36.80
N SER A 627 7.01 -47.63 36.36
CA SER A 627 8.28 -47.45 37.08
C SER A 627 9.12 -46.34 36.44
N GLU A 628 9.53 -45.36 37.24
CA GLU A 628 10.34 -44.16 36.96
C GLU A 628 9.62 -42.92 36.38
N GLY A 629 8.89 -42.22 37.26
CA GLY A 629 8.84 -40.75 37.26
C GLY A 629 8.14 -40.05 36.08
N ASP A 630 6.91 -40.46 35.74
CA ASP A 630 6.08 -39.80 34.72
C ASP A 630 5.73 -38.34 35.11
N ARG A 631 6.58 -37.38 34.73
CA ARG A 631 6.15 -36.00 34.49
C ARG A 631 5.84 -35.86 32.99
N LEU A 632 4.59 -35.54 32.67
CA LEU A 632 4.20 -35.20 31.31
C LEU A 632 4.77 -33.81 30.97
N ASN A 633 5.59 -33.71 29.91
CA ASN A 633 6.14 -32.42 29.48
C ASN A 633 5.06 -31.59 28.76
N PHE A 634 5.18 -30.26 28.87
CA PHE A 634 4.39 -29.30 28.13
C PHE A 634 5.34 -28.45 27.28
N ALA A 635 5.23 -28.62 25.96
CA ALA A 635 5.97 -27.81 25.01
C ALA A 635 5.23 -26.51 24.70
N LEU A 636 5.94 -25.40 24.81
CA LEU A 636 5.53 -24.11 24.27
C LEU A 636 6.45 -23.74 23.10
N PRO A 637 6.13 -24.17 21.87
CA PRO A 637 6.72 -23.61 20.66
C PRO A 637 6.37 -22.11 20.57
N CYS A 638 7.20 -21.30 21.22
CA CYS A 638 6.90 -19.92 21.54
C CYS A 638 7.49 -18.99 20.47
N SER A 639 6.58 -18.35 19.73
CA SER A 639 6.78 -17.30 18.72
C SER A 639 7.68 -17.67 17.56
N GLY A 640 7.08 -17.70 16.37
CA GLY A 640 7.70 -18.26 15.16
C GLY A 640 7.23 -19.67 14.83
N ALA A 641 6.16 -20.18 15.48
CA ALA A 641 5.56 -21.48 15.18
C ALA A 641 5.09 -21.62 13.71
N SER A 642 4.83 -20.50 13.03
CA SER A 642 4.54 -20.43 11.60
C SER A 642 5.78 -20.20 10.71
N GLY A 643 6.99 -20.18 11.28
CA GLY A 643 8.27 -20.08 10.58
C GLY A 643 8.85 -21.47 10.24
N ILE A 644 9.97 -21.52 9.51
CA ILE A 644 10.54 -22.75 8.95
C ILE A 644 10.78 -23.81 10.04
N THR A 645 11.65 -23.52 11.02
CA THR A 645 11.98 -24.46 12.09
C THR A 645 10.86 -24.59 13.12
N GLY A 646 10.14 -23.51 13.43
CA GLY A 646 9.02 -23.53 14.38
C GLY A 646 7.89 -24.46 13.92
N TRP A 647 7.59 -24.47 12.61
CA TRP A 647 6.61 -25.39 12.03
C TRP A 647 7.04 -26.85 12.18
N ALA A 648 8.32 -27.13 11.96
CA ALA A 648 8.89 -28.47 12.06
C ALA A 648 8.86 -29.00 13.50
N ILE A 649 9.18 -28.17 14.50
CA ILE A 649 9.07 -28.53 15.92
C ILE A 649 7.66 -28.99 16.27
N VAL A 650 6.65 -28.18 15.94
CA VAL A 650 5.25 -28.54 16.20
C VAL A 650 4.91 -29.85 15.49
N ASN A 651 5.27 -30.00 14.21
CA ASN A 651 5.01 -31.22 13.46
C ASN A 651 5.67 -32.48 14.09
N GLN A 652 6.91 -32.39 14.57
CA GLN A 652 7.60 -33.51 15.22
C GLN A 652 6.98 -33.86 16.58
N LEU A 653 6.65 -32.85 17.40
CA LEU A 653 5.96 -33.04 18.68
C LEU A 653 4.61 -33.75 18.50
N LEU A 654 3.82 -33.33 17.51
CA LEU A 654 2.51 -33.94 17.24
C LEU A 654 2.58 -35.34 16.64
N ARG A 655 3.68 -35.66 15.95
CA ARG A 655 3.98 -37.04 15.50
C ARG A 655 4.49 -37.93 16.63
N GLY A 656 4.72 -37.35 17.81
CA GLY A 656 5.17 -38.06 19.00
C GLY A 656 6.66 -38.39 18.95
N TYR A 657 7.48 -37.50 18.39
CA TYR A 657 8.93 -37.64 18.45
C TYR A 657 9.47 -37.28 19.85
N PRO A 658 10.49 -37.99 20.37
CA PRO A 658 11.04 -39.26 19.87
C PRO A 658 10.14 -40.46 20.19
N GLN A 659 9.26 -40.33 21.19
CA GLN A 659 8.28 -41.34 21.56
C GLN A 659 6.94 -40.69 21.95
N LYS A 660 5.82 -41.33 21.58
CA LYS A 660 4.47 -40.86 21.87
C LYS A 660 4.23 -40.75 23.38
N GLY A 661 3.66 -39.63 23.81
CA GLY A 661 3.26 -39.40 25.20
C GLY A 661 4.29 -38.69 26.08
N ILE A 662 5.49 -38.39 25.56
CA ILE A 662 6.49 -37.57 26.27
C ILE A 662 5.95 -36.14 26.52
N PHE A 663 5.40 -35.53 25.47
CA PHE A 663 4.73 -34.24 25.54
C PHE A 663 3.23 -34.45 25.53
N SER A 664 2.55 -34.02 26.60
CA SER A 664 1.09 -34.17 26.74
C SER A 664 0.30 -33.02 26.11
N LYS A 665 0.92 -31.84 26.04
CA LYS A 665 0.32 -30.60 25.55
C LYS A 665 1.35 -29.82 24.72
N VAL A 666 0.88 -29.21 23.65
CA VAL A 666 1.67 -28.36 22.74
C VAL A 666 0.88 -27.07 22.49
N SER A 667 1.43 -25.92 22.90
CA SER A 667 0.84 -24.61 22.60
C SER A 667 1.65 -23.89 21.52
N ALA A 668 1.18 -23.94 20.28
CA ALA A 668 1.83 -23.27 19.15
C ALA A 668 1.45 -21.77 19.14
N VAL A 669 2.40 -20.89 19.46
CA VAL A 669 2.14 -19.45 19.58
C VAL A 669 2.50 -18.69 18.30
N THR A 670 1.54 -17.94 17.75
CA THR A 670 1.73 -17.08 16.57
C THR A 670 1.34 -15.64 16.85
N ASN A 671 2.11 -14.68 16.30
CA ASN A 671 1.75 -13.27 16.37
C ASN A 671 0.53 -12.99 15.48
N ARG A 672 0.55 -13.46 14.23
CA ARG A 672 -0.59 -13.33 13.30
C ARG A 672 -1.53 -14.54 13.42
N PRO A 673 -2.85 -14.34 13.30
CA PRO A 673 -3.80 -15.45 13.15
C PRO A 673 -3.41 -16.36 11.97
N ILE A 674 -3.48 -17.67 12.18
CA ILE A 674 -3.30 -18.68 11.12
C ILE A 674 -4.48 -19.65 11.18
N ILE A 675 -4.96 -20.06 10.01
CA ILE A 675 -6.03 -21.05 9.91
C ILE A 675 -5.40 -22.43 10.13
N PHE A 676 -5.93 -23.22 11.07
CA PHE A 676 -5.35 -24.52 11.43
C PHE A 676 -5.23 -25.45 10.21
N GLN A 677 -6.26 -25.52 9.37
CA GLN A 677 -6.28 -26.38 8.19
C GLN A 677 -5.13 -26.05 7.22
N ASP A 678 -4.76 -24.78 7.11
CA ASP A 678 -3.66 -24.33 6.26
C ASP A 678 -2.28 -24.71 6.81
N THR A 679 -2.17 -25.17 8.07
CA THR A 679 -0.88 -25.53 8.66
C THR A 679 -0.35 -26.87 8.17
N LEU A 680 -1.20 -27.76 7.65
CA LEU A 680 -0.89 -29.16 7.38
C LEU A 680 -0.33 -29.95 8.58
N TRP A 681 -0.46 -29.43 9.81
CA TRP A 681 -0.18 -30.23 10.98
C TRP A 681 -1.22 -31.34 11.15
N PRO A 682 -0.82 -32.51 11.68
CA PRO A 682 -1.78 -33.55 11.99
C PRO A 682 -2.77 -33.04 13.06
N ILE A 683 -4.07 -33.35 12.87
CA ILE A 683 -5.09 -33.09 13.88
C ILE A 683 -4.76 -33.94 15.10
N ASN A 684 -4.57 -33.29 16.25
CA ASN A 684 -4.21 -33.94 17.50
C ASN A 684 -4.76 -33.13 18.68
N ASP A 685 -5.41 -33.80 19.62
CA ASP A 685 -6.03 -33.18 20.80
C ASP A 685 -5.01 -32.50 21.73
N SER A 686 -3.72 -32.85 21.61
CA SER A 686 -2.64 -32.20 22.35
C SER A 686 -2.23 -30.83 21.80
N LEU A 687 -2.64 -30.46 20.58
CA LEU A 687 -2.30 -29.16 19.98
C LEU A 687 -3.30 -28.07 20.37
N ARG A 688 -2.77 -26.94 20.84
CA ARG A 688 -3.48 -25.67 20.95
C ARG A 688 -2.77 -24.63 20.09
N LEU A 689 -3.49 -24.07 19.13
CA LEU A 689 -3.01 -22.93 18.34
C LEU A 689 -3.39 -21.64 19.07
N VAL A 690 -2.40 -20.85 19.46
CA VAL A 690 -2.58 -19.60 20.21
C VAL A 690 -2.14 -18.43 19.34
N SER A 691 -3.11 -17.68 18.82
CA SER A 691 -2.85 -16.56 17.90
C SER A 691 -2.99 -15.18 18.56
N GLY A 692 -2.28 -14.19 18.01
CA GLY A 692 -2.41 -12.79 18.42
C GLY A 692 -1.64 -12.46 19.69
N VAL A 693 -0.54 -13.17 19.99
CA VAL A 693 0.36 -12.81 21.10
C VAL A 693 1.48 -11.94 20.55
N ASP A 694 1.50 -10.66 20.93
CA ASP A 694 2.54 -9.72 20.52
C ASP A 694 3.66 -9.65 21.57
N LEU A 695 4.82 -10.22 21.24
CA LEU A 695 6.01 -10.16 22.11
C LEU A 695 6.58 -8.74 22.26
N ASN A 696 6.14 -7.79 21.43
CA ASN A 696 6.52 -6.38 21.47
C ASN A 696 5.46 -5.49 22.14
N SER A 697 4.47 -6.05 22.85
CA SER A 697 3.43 -5.27 23.57
C SER A 697 3.99 -4.19 24.49
N ALA A 698 3.16 -3.25 24.96
CA ALA A 698 3.63 -2.02 25.61
C ALA A 698 4.38 -2.28 26.94
N SER A 699 3.97 -3.28 27.76
CA SER A 699 4.63 -3.61 29.05
C SER A 699 4.80 -5.13 29.32
N GLN A 700 5.69 -5.48 30.26
CA GLN A 700 5.94 -6.87 30.66
C GLN A 700 4.68 -7.52 31.27
N GLU A 701 3.96 -6.78 32.12
CA GLU A 701 2.71 -7.20 32.77
C GLU A 701 1.60 -7.45 31.75
N GLU A 702 1.57 -6.63 30.69
CA GLU A 702 0.62 -6.82 29.59
C GLU A 702 0.90 -8.11 28.82
N LEU A 703 2.17 -8.42 28.54
CA LEU A 703 2.56 -9.69 27.91
C LEU A 703 2.19 -10.89 28.79
N GLU A 704 2.45 -10.80 30.10
CA GLU A 704 2.09 -11.85 31.07
C GLU A 704 0.57 -12.06 31.12
N SER A 705 -0.22 -10.97 31.14
CA SER A 705 -1.68 -11.03 31.10
C SER A 705 -2.21 -11.64 29.79
N GLN A 706 -1.62 -11.27 28.65
CA GLN A 706 -1.96 -11.85 27.35
C GLN A 706 -1.62 -13.35 27.29
N MET A 707 -0.44 -13.74 27.78
CA MET A 707 -0.04 -15.15 27.81
C MET A 707 -0.92 -15.97 28.76
N LYS A 708 -1.20 -15.46 29.96
CA LYS A 708 -2.07 -16.12 30.95
C LYS A 708 -3.52 -16.28 30.48
N SER A 709 -4.04 -15.30 29.75
CA SER A 709 -5.41 -15.37 29.22
C SER A 709 -5.55 -16.27 28.00
N LYS A 710 -4.51 -16.37 27.15
CA LYS A 710 -4.59 -17.08 25.86
C LYS A 710 -3.97 -18.48 25.87
N ILE A 711 -2.93 -18.70 26.68
CA ILE A 711 -2.28 -20.00 26.81
C ILE A 711 -2.90 -20.71 28.01
N ARG A 712 -3.81 -21.64 27.72
CA ARG A 712 -4.42 -22.49 28.74
C ARG A 712 -3.34 -23.38 29.38
N ASP A 713 -3.38 -23.45 30.70
CA ASP A 713 -2.45 -24.21 31.55
C ASP A 713 -0.98 -23.76 31.37
N ILE A 714 -0.75 -22.45 31.20
CA ILE A 714 0.61 -21.88 31.05
C ILE A 714 1.51 -22.23 32.23
N GLU A 715 0.94 -22.42 33.42
CA GLU A 715 1.62 -22.85 34.65
C GLU A 715 2.25 -24.25 34.57
N ASP A 716 1.89 -25.03 33.54
CA ASP A 716 2.42 -26.36 33.29
C ASP A 716 3.59 -26.38 32.29
N VAL A 717 3.92 -25.24 31.65
CA VAL A 717 4.94 -25.17 30.58
C VAL A 717 6.32 -25.59 31.10
N THR A 718 6.94 -26.57 30.44
CA THR A 718 8.27 -27.10 30.78
C THR A 718 9.35 -26.67 29.80
N ASP A 719 9.01 -26.49 28.52
CA ASP A 719 9.99 -26.27 27.46
C ASP A 719 9.59 -25.10 26.56
N ILE A 720 10.52 -24.17 26.32
CA ILE A 720 10.37 -23.06 25.39
C ILE A 720 11.25 -23.30 24.17
N TYR A 721 10.63 -23.31 22.99
CA TYR A 721 11.34 -23.34 21.72
C TYR A 721 11.25 -21.97 21.04
N PHE A 722 12.28 -21.12 21.18
CA PHE A 722 12.25 -19.72 20.75
C PHE A 722 12.79 -19.55 19.32
N TYR A 723 11.90 -19.34 18.36
CA TYR A 723 12.23 -19.18 16.93
C TYR A 723 11.76 -17.83 16.36
N ALA A 724 11.52 -16.84 17.22
CA ALA A 724 11.04 -15.52 16.82
C ALA A 724 12.19 -14.65 16.35
N TYR A 725 11.98 -13.93 15.26
CA TYR A 725 12.98 -13.00 14.72
C TYR A 725 12.30 -11.82 14.03
N ARG A 726 12.86 -10.62 14.24
CA ARG A 726 12.48 -9.40 13.54
C ARG A 726 13.72 -8.75 12.95
N HIS A 727 13.78 -8.70 11.62
CA HIS A 727 14.86 -8.07 10.89
C HIS A 727 14.85 -6.54 11.03
N SER A 728 16.04 -5.93 11.09
CA SER A 728 16.27 -4.49 10.94
C SER A 728 17.57 -4.27 10.18
N THR A 729 17.62 -3.23 9.34
CA THR A 729 18.85 -2.82 8.63
C THR A 729 19.86 -2.13 9.54
N ASP A 730 19.41 -1.66 10.71
CA ASP A 730 20.27 -1.17 11.78
C ASP A 730 20.58 -2.32 12.77
N PRO A 731 21.85 -2.76 12.90
CA PRO A 731 22.24 -3.84 13.80
C PRO A 731 21.94 -3.59 15.28
N ASN A 732 21.94 -2.31 15.71
CA ASN A 732 21.63 -1.96 17.10
C ASN A 732 20.14 -2.12 17.39
N ILE A 733 19.30 -1.67 16.45
CA ILE A 733 17.84 -1.87 16.54
C ILE A 733 17.52 -3.37 16.46
N GLU A 734 18.15 -4.11 15.54
CA GLU A 734 17.97 -5.56 15.41
C GLU A 734 18.33 -6.27 16.72
N SER A 735 19.48 -5.95 17.30
CA SER A 735 19.94 -6.52 18.57
C SER A 735 19.01 -6.17 19.73
N THR A 736 18.64 -4.90 19.87
CA THR A 736 17.78 -4.44 20.97
C THR A 736 16.41 -5.09 20.92
N VAL A 737 15.77 -5.10 19.75
CA VAL A 737 14.40 -5.63 19.59
C VAL A 737 14.36 -7.14 19.82
N ASN A 738 15.28 -7.90 19.21
CA ASN A 738 15.28 -9.36 19.36
C ASN A 738 15.65 -9.79 20.77
N THR A 739 16.65 -9.17 21.40
CA THR A 739 17.01 -9.44 22.80
C THR A 739 15.86 -9.15 23.75
N ARG A 740 15.14 -8.04 23.54
CA ARG A 740 13.96 -7.70 24.33
C ARG A 740 12.83 -8.72 24.16
N MET A 741 12.56 -9.19 22.93
CA MET A 741 11.54 -10.22 22.70
C MET A 741 11.87 -11.54 23.42
N LEU A 742 13.13 -11.99 23.37
CA LEU A 742 13.59 -13.20 24.08
C LEU A 742 13.41 -13.05 25.58
N GLU A 743 13.96 -11.97 26.13
CA GLU A 743 13.94 -11.71 27.57
C GLU A 743 12.52 -11.67 28.12
N ARG A 744 11.63 -10.92 27.48
CA ARG A 744 10.24 -10.78 27.96
C ARG A 744 9.47 -12.08 27.92
N THR A 745 9.70 -12.89 26.87
CA THR A 745 9.09 -14.22 26.73
C THR A 745 9.54 -15.15 27.84
N ILE A 746 10.85 -15.24 28.09
CA ILE A 746 11.41 -16.08 29.16
C ILE A 746 10.92 -15.60 30.52
N ASN A 747 10.99 -14.29 30.79
CA ASN A 747 10.53 -13.73 32.07
C ASN A 747 9.04 -13.99 32.31
N ALA A 748 8.20 -13.86 31.28
CA ALA A 748 6.77 -14.12 31.41
C ALA A 748 6.52 -15.60 31.75
N VAL A 749 7.14 -16.54 31.03
CA VAL A 749 6.95 -17.97 31.28
C VAL A 749 7.60 -18.42 32.58
N ASP A 750 8.78 -17.93 32.94
CA ASP A 750 9.46 -18.24 34.23
C ASP A 750 8.64 -17.76 35.44
N ARG A 751 7.89 -16.66 35.30
CA ARG A 751 6.99 -16.15 36.35
C ARG A 751 5.66 -16.88 36.39
N LEU A 752 5.12 -17.27 35.24
CA LEU A 752 3.81 -17.92 35.13
C LEU A 752 3.88 -19.44 35.33
N SER A 753 5.04 -20.06 35.09
CA SER A 753 5.29 -21.50 35.22
C SER A 753 6.51 -21.78 36.08
N GLU A 754 6.29 -22.31 37.28
CA GLU A 754 7.37 -22.84 38.13
C GLU A 754 7.98 -24.14 37.59
N LYS A 755 7.39 -24.71 36.52
CA LYS A 755 7.79 -25.98 35.91
C LYS A 755 8.71 -25.81 34.71
N LEU A 756 9.09 -24.59 34.34
CA LEU A 756 10.04 -24.35 33.26
C LEU A 756 11.37 -25.08 33.54
N LEU A 757 11.85 -25.84 32.54
CA LEU A 757 13.07 -26.66 32.61
C LEU A 757 14.07 -26.36 31.50
N PHE A 758 13.60 -26.00 30.30
CA PHE A 758 14.49 -25.88 29.15
C PHE A 758 14.10 -24.78 28.15
N VAL A 759 15.10 -24.10 27.58
CA VAL A 759 14.93 -23.09 26.52
C VAL A 759 15.86 -23.38 25.34
N VAL A 760 15.31 -23.48 24.13
CA VAL A 760 16.10 -23.61 22.90
C VAL A 760 16.17 -22.28 22.16
N LEU A 761 17.36 -21.90 21.71
CA LEU A 761 17.61 -20.73 20.87
C LEU A 761 18.46 -21.13 19.64
N PRO A 762 18.06 -20.78 18.40
CA PRO A 762 18.89 -21.04 17.22
C PRO A 762 19.76 -19.82 16.86
N SER A 763 21.09 -19.92 16.89
CA SER A 763 21.97 -18.86 16.37
C SER A 763 22.46 -19.10 14.93
N GLY A 764 22.55 -20.35 14.50
CA GLY A 764 23.00 -20.71 13.15
C GLY A 764 24.46 -20.35 12.85
N THR A 765 24.87 -20.52 11.60
CA THR A 765 26.23 -20.22 11.13
C THR A 765 26.59 -18.73 11.14
N LYS A 766 25.62 -17.84 11.41
CA LYS A 766 25.92 -16.43 11.70
C LYS A 766 26.82 -16.26 12.93
N ALA A 767 26.74 -17.19 13.90
CA ALA A 767 27.64 -17.23 15.05
C ALA A 767 29.13 -17.36 14.66
N TYR A 768 29.42 -17.88 13.46
CA TYR A 768 30.77 -18.01 12.89
C TYR A 768 31.12 -16.91 11.87
N GLY A 769 30.21 -15.95 11.61
CA GLY A 769 30.45 -14.88 10.65
C GLY A 769 30.18 -15.23 9.19
N VAL A 770 29.51 -16.36 8.88
CA VAL A 770 29.23 -16.77 7.49
C VAL A 770 28.49 -15.68 6.68
N HIS A 771 27.56 -14.97 7.32
CA HIS A 771 26.85 -13.84 6.71
C HIS A 771 27.71 -12.64 6.27
N LEU A 772 28.97 -12.53 6.73
CA LEU A 772 29.87 -11.45 6.33
C LEU A 772 30.39 -11.62 4.89
N GLY A 773 30.20 -12.80 4.30
CA GLY A 773 30.70 -13.13 2.97
C GLY A 773 32.16 -13.57 2.98
N LYS A 774 32.62 -14.05 1.82
CA LYS A 774 33.92 -14.71 1.64
C LYS A 774 35.10 -13.87 2.13
N ASP A 775 35.11 -12.59 1.81
CA ASP A 775 36.25 -11.70 2.05
C ASP A 775 36.43 -11.33 3.53
N LEU A 776 35.36 -11.46 4.32
CA LEU A 776 35.32 -11.10 5.73
C LEU A 776 35.08 -12.32 6.64
N PHE A 777 35.02 -13.53 6.08
CA PHE A 777 34.79 -14.74 6.83
C PHE A 777 36.03 -15.10 7.67
N PRO A 778 35.96 -15.01 9.01
CA PRO A 778 37.15 -15.03 9.85
C PRO A 778 37.77 -16.43 10.03
N PHE A 779 37.02 -17.49 9.72
CA PHE A 779 37.41 -18.88 10.01
C PHE A 779 37.63 -19.72 8.74
N SER A 780 37.98 -19.08 7.62
CA SER A 780 38.28 -19.78 6.36
C SER A 780 39.42 -20.79 6.48
N GLY A 781 40.37 -20.56 7.39
CA GLY A 781 41.47 -21.48 7.71
C GLY A 781 41.15 -22.52 8.80
N GLU A 782 39.96 -22.47 9.41
CA GLU A 782 39.58 -23.30 10.56
C GLU A 782 38.31 -24.12 10.28
N LEU A 783 38.35 -24.88 9.18
CA LEU A 783 37.27 -25.78 8.77
C LEU A 783 37.60 -27.25 9.12
N PRO A 784 36.60 -28.07 9.51
CA PRO A 784 35.19 -27.71 9.68
C PRO A 784 34.96 -26.81 10.91
N LEU A 785 33.91 -25.99 10.87
CA LEU A 785 33.55 -25.05 11.93
C LEU A 785 33.15 -25.80 13.19
N LYS A 786 33.78 -25.45 14.32
CA LYS A 786 33.57 -26.07 15.63
C LYS A 786 32.94 -25.09 16.60
N GLU A 787 32.13 -25.59 17.53
CA GLU A 787 31.47 -24.75 18.54
C GLU A 787 32.47 -24.13 19.54
N SER A 788 33.69 -24.67 19.61
CA SER A 788 34.81 -24.14 20.39
C SER A 788 35.48 -22.91 19.76
N LEU A 789 35.14 -22.56 18.51
CA LEU A 789 35.67 -21.36 17.88
C LEU A 789 35.26 -20.10 18.67
N PRO A 790 36.13 -19.08 18.73
CA PRO A 790 35.82 -17.84 19.43
C PRO A 790 34.71 -17.07 18.71
N ARG A 791 34.21 -16.01 19.36
CA ARG A 791 33.36 -15.03 18.67
C ARG A 791 34.11 -14.40 17.51
N ILE A 792 33.37 -13.98 16.49
CA ILE A 792 33.94 -13.24 15.35
C ILE A 792 34.66 -11.96 15.81
N PRO A 793 35.63 -11.44 15.04
CA PRO A 793 36.35 -10.23 15.43
C PRO A 793 35.47 -8.98 15.53
N GLN A 794 35.91 -8.00 16.33
CA GLN A 794 35.33 -6.65 16.31
C GLN A 794 35.67 -5.93 15.00
N PRO A 795 34.82 -5.02 14.49
CA PRO A 795 33.56 -4.52 15.09
C PRO A 795 32.34 -5.42 14.81
N TYR A 796 32.47 -6.47 13.98
CA TYR A 796 31.35 -7.29 13.54
C TYR A 796 30.68 -8.05 14.69
N ALA A 797 31.45 -8.47 15.70
CA ALA A 797 30.88 -9.09 16.91
C ALA A 797 29.89 -8.19 17.65
N ALA A 798 30.14 -6.87 17.75
CA ALA A 798 29.22 -5.95 18.41
C ALA A 798 27.87 -5.85 17.67
N GLN A 799 27.88 -6.07 16.35
CA GLN A 799 26.71 -6.01 15.47
C GLN A 799 25.95 -7.35 15.41
N MET A 800 26.48 -8.41 16.00
CA MET A 800 25.88 -9.76 15.94
C MET A 800 24.79 -9.94 17.00
N PHE A 801 23.52 -9.77 16.59
CA PHE A 801 22.38 -9.86 17.52
C PHE A 801 22.27 -11.21 18.26
N TYR A 802 22.73 -12.32 17.66
CA TYR A 802 22.73 -13.62 18.33
C TYR A 802 23.67 -13.68 19.53
N TYR A 803 24.76 -12.91 19.56
CA TYR A 803 25.60 -12.83 20.75
C TYR A 803 24.88 -12.13 21.90
N HIS A 804 24.13 -11.06 21.59
CA HIS A 804 23.30 -10.36 22.59
C HIS A 804 22.20 -11.29 23.14
N LEU A 805 21.54 -12.07 22.28
CA LEU A 805 20.56 -13.07 22.70
C LEU A 805 21.18 -14.15 23.60
N LEU A 806 22.32 -14.72 23.21
CA LEU A 806 23.02 -15.77 23.97
C LEU A 806 23.53 -15.25 25.31
N ASP A 807 24.09 -14.04 25.35
CA ASP A 807 24.53 -13.40 26.59
C ASP A 807 23.36 -13.11 27.52
N ARG A 808 22.24 -12.64 26.97
CA ARG A 808 21.04 -12.40 27.77
C ARG A 808 20.45 -13.71 28.29
N LEU A 809 20.39 -14.76 27.47
CA LEU A 809 19.92 -16.09 27.84
C LEU A 809 20.76 -16.69 28.97
N ARG A 810 22.10 -16.62 28.84
CA ARG A 810 23.05 -17.00 29.90
C ARG A 810 22.76 -16.26 31.20
N SER A 811 22.63 -14.93 31.13
CA SER A 811 22.32 -14.09 32.29
C SER A 811 21.00 -14.47 32.95
N LEU A 812 19.94 -14.71 32.17
CA LEU A 812 18.62 -15.08 32.68
C LEU A 812 18.60 -16.44 33.36
N SER A 813 19.40 -17.41 32.89
CA SER A 813 19.45 -18.76 33.45
C SER A 813 20.19 -18.88 34.79
N GLN A 814 20.99 -17.87 35.17
CA GLN A 814 21.80 -17.94 36.39
C GLN A 814 20.91 -18.07 37.63
N GLY A 815 21.14 -19.11 38.43
CA GLY A 815 20.37 -19.38 39.65
C GLY A 815 18.93 -19.84 39.41
N ARG A 816 18.53 -20.12 38.17
CA ARG A 816 17.21 -20.66 37.81
C ARG A 816 17.21 -22.18 37.77
N LYS A 817 16.01 -22.77 37.85
CA LYS A 817 15.81 -24.23 37.75
C LYS A 817 15.91 -24.76 36.32
N TRP A 818 15.70 -23.88 35.33
CA TRP A 818 15.79 -24.21 33.92
C TRP A 818 17.18 -23.95 33.33
N THR A 819 17.49 -24.62 32.22
CA THR A 819 18.71 -24.43 31.43
C THR A 819 18.37 -24.19 29.96
N TRP A 820 19.37 -24.03 29.10
CA TRP A 820 19.17 -23.69 27.70
C TRP A 820 20.14 -24.37 26.75
N CYS A 821 19.85 -24.38 25.46
CA CYS A 821 20.75 -24.89 24.41
C CYS A 821 20.70 -24.00 23.18
N ASP A 822 21.88 -23.75 22.59
CA ASP A 822 22.05 -23.04 21.33
C ASP A 822 22.22 -24.01 20.16
N VAL A 823 21.42 -23.85 19.11
CA VAL A 823 21.43 -24.72 17.92
C VAL A 823 21.96 -23.96 16.71
N ARG A 824 22.99 -24.50 16.06
CA ARG A 824 23.71 -23.86 14.94
C ARG A 824 23.55 -24.65 13.62
N PRO A 825 22.41 -24.50 12.92
CA PRO A 825 22.27 -24.98 11.55
C PRO A 825 22.97 -24.07 10.54
N ASP A 826 23.29 -24.60 9.36
CA ASP A 826 23.66 -23.82 8.17
C ASP A 826 22.43 -23.53 7.30
N VAL A 827 22.41 -23.99 6.05
CA VAL A 827 21.24 -23.81 5.17
C VAL A 827 20.12 -24.73 5.64
N ILE A 828 18.91 -24.19 5.81
CA ILE A 828 17.74 -24.95 6.26
C ILE A 828 16.78 -25.17 5.08
N PRO A 829 16.87 -26.31 4.37
CA PRO A 829 15.78 -26.78 3.52
C PRO A 829 14.54 -27.02 4.39
N GLY A 830 13.43 -26.37 4.04
CA GLY A 830 12.23 -26.44 4.87
C GLY A 830 10.94 -26.02 4.17
N PHE A 831 9.83 -26.23 4.85
CA PHE A 831 8.47 -26.01 4.40
C PHE A 831 7.76 -25.04 5.35
N VAL A 832 7.12 -24.02 4.77
CA VAL A 832 6.24 -23.10 5.49
C VAL A 832 4.92 -22.98 4.73
N PRO A 833 3.76 -23.23 5.35
CA PRO A 833 2.51 -23.31 4.61
C PRO A 833 2.07 -22.01 3.91
N ASN A 834 2.36 -20.86 4.52
CA ASN A 834 2.05 -19.53 3.96
C ASN A 834 3.23 -18.90 3.21
N GLY A 835 4.33 -19.66 3.12
CA GLY A 835 5.59 -19.27 2.51
C GLY A 835 6.45 -18.30 3.30
N ASN A 836 7.72 -18.24 2.90
CA ASN A 836 8.73 -17.38 3.50
C ASN A 836 9.82 -17.05 2.46
N THR A 837 10.12 -15.77 2.25
CA THR A 837 11.13 -15.31 1.26
C THR A 837 12.56 -15.75 1.61
N TYR A 838 12.81 -16.19 2.84
CA TYR A 838 14.09 -16.78 3.28
C TYR A 838 14.11 -18.31 3.16
N CYS A 839 13.11 -18.92 2.50
CA CYS A 839 13.04 -20.37 2.31
C CYS A 839 13.53 -20.74 0.90
N LEU A 840 14.81 -21.14 0.81
CA LEU A 840 15.43 -21.51 -0.47
C LEU A 840 14.69 -22.64 -1.20
N ALA A 841 14.24 -23.66 -0.46
CA ALA A 841 13.56 -24.81 -1.03
C ALA A 841 12.22 -24.46 -1.70
N GLN A 842 11.47 -23.50 -1.14
CA GLN A 842 10.24 -23.00 -1.77
C GLN A 842 10.55 -22.36 -3.13
N THR A 843 11.53 -21.47 -3.19
CA THR A 843 11.93 -20.76 -4.41
C THR A 843 12.34 -21.73 -5.50
N LEU A 844 13.21 -22.68 -5.16
CA LEU A 844 13.68 -23.69 -6.09
C LEU A 844 12.54 -24.57 -6.57
N ALA A 845 11.62 -24.94 -5.68
CA ALA A 845 10.48 -25.76 -6.06
C ALA A 845 9.55 -25.06 -7.05
N VAL A 846 9.22 -23.78 -6.82
CA VAL A 846 8.39 -22.98 -7.73
C VAL A 846 9.11 -22.76 -9.06
N TYR A 847 10.41 -22.43 -9.03
CA TYR A 847 11.25 -22.29 -10.22
C TYR A 847 11.32 -23.56 -11.06
N LEU A 848 11.66 -24.70 -10.45
CA LEU A 848 11.84 -25.97 -11.17
C LEU A 848 10.51 -26.54 -11.66
N SER A 849 9.41 -26.33 -10.93
CA SER A 849 8.07 -26.70 -11.40
C SER A 849 7.69 -25.92 -12.66
N LEU A 850 8.00 -24.61 -12.69
CA LEU A 850 7.76 -23.79 -13.86
C LEU A 850 8.70 -24.15 -15.01
N PHE A 851 9.99 -24.33 -14.72
CA PHE A 851 10.99 -24.73 -15.72
C PHE A 851 10.61 -26.06 -16.38
N ALA A 852 10.23 -27.08 -15.60
CA ALA A 852 9.77 -28.35 -16.13
C ALA A 852 8.48 -28.22 -16.96
N ALA A 853 7.58 -27.30 -16.60
CA ALA A 853 6.37 -27.04 -17.36
C ALA A 853 6.62 -26.30 -18.69
N VAL A 854 7.62 -25.41 -18.73
CA VAL A 854 7.95 -24.58 -19.89
C VAL A 854 8.89 -25.31 -20.86
N GLU A 855 10.01 -25.83 -20.34
CA GLU A 855 11.05 -26.46 -21.17
C GLU A 855 10.76 -27.94 -21.43
N GLY A 856 9.99 -28.59 -20.55
CA GLY A 856 9.60 -30.00 -20.65
C GLY A 856 10.38 -30.92 -19.71
N ALA A 857 9.81 -32.10 -19.45
CA ALA A 857 10.44 -33.14 -18.64
C ALA A 857 11.69 -33.70 -19.33
N GLY A 858 12.71 -34.03 -18.54
CA GLY A 858 13.98 -34.59 -18.98
C GLY A 858 15.00 -33.56 -19.49
N GLN A 859 14.65 -32.27 -19.55
CA GLN A 859 15.55 -31.23 -20.01
C GLN A 859 16.69 -30.93 -19.02
N ASP A 860 17.80 -30.47 -19.59
CA ASP A 860 18.96 -30.00 -18.83
C ASP A 860 18.62 -28.65 -18.15
N CYS A 861 18.75 -28.61 -16.83
CA CYS A 861 18.55 -27.40 -16.02
C CYS A 861 19.87 -26.99 -15.38
N ALA A 862 20.49 -25.94 -15.91
CA ALA A 862 21.73 -25.40 -15.37
C ALA A 862 21.54 -24.87 -13.93
N PHE A 863 22.58 -25.02 -13.10
CA PHE A 863 22.59 -24.43 -11.76
C PHE A 863 22.49 -22.90 -11.85
N PRO A 864 21.47 -22.27 -11.23
CA PRO A 864 21.24 -20.84 -11.38
C PRO A 864 22.03 -20.04 -10.33
N GLY A 865 23.32 -20.36 -10.20
CA GLY A 865 24.27 -19.75 -9.27
C GLY A 865 25.68 -19.66 -9.87
N SER A 866 26.66 -19.19 -9.10
CA SER A 866 28.03 -18.99 -9.60
C SER A 866 28.84 -20.29 -9.70
N TRP A 867 29.88 -20.29 -10.54
CA TRP A 867 30.85 -21.41 -10.64
C TRP A 867 31.61 -21.63 -9.33
N GLU A 868 31.86 -20.57 -8.57
CA GLU A 868 32.49 -20.66 -7.25
C GLU A 868 31.56 -21.35 -6.25
N ALA A 869 30.26 -21.00 -6.26
CA ALA A 869 29.28 -21.65 -5.40
C ALA A 869 29.08 -23.14 -5.76
N TRP A 870 29.14 -23.50 -7.05
CA TRP A 870 28.97 -24.87 -7.54
C TRP A 870 29.82 -25.90 -6.79
N ASN A 871 31.07 -25.53 -6.49
CA ASN A 871 32.07 -26.41 -5.86
C ASN A 871 32.25 -26.20 -4.35
N THR A 872 31.53 -25.24 -3.77
CA THR A 872 31.65 -24.89 -2.35
C THR A 872 31.09 -25.99 -1.45
N LYS A 873 31.84 -26.37 -0.40
CA LYS A 873 31.41 -27.34 0.62
C LYS A 873 30.64 -26.67 1.75
N SER A 874 29.41 -27.13 1.97
CA SER A 874 28.55 -26.73 3.09
C SER A 874 27.68 -27.89 3.56
N ASN A 875 26.93 -27.72 4.65
CA ASN A 875 25.99 -28.74 5.14
C ASN A 875 24.54 -28.30 4.92
N ASP A 876 23.68 -29.23 4.54
CA ASP A 876 22.24 -29.03 4.64
C ASP A 876 21.80 -29.37 6.07
N SER A 877 20.96 -28.52 6.65
CA SER A 877 20.43 -28.64 8.00
C SER A 877 18.92 -28.61 7.93
N SER A 878 18.31 -29.69 7.42
CA SER A 878 16.85 -29.76 7.21
C SER A 878 16.09 -29.33 8.46
N GLN A 879 14.97 -28.65 8.25
CA GLN A 879 14.14 -28.18 9.35
C GLN A 879 13.73 -29.31 10.32
N ASP A 880 13.64 -30.55 9.83
CA ASP A 880 13.27 -31.71 10.61
C ASP A 880 14.41 -32.18 11.51
N ILE A 881 15.65 -32.29 11.01
CA ILE A 881 16.80 -32.66 11.84
C ILE A 881 17.06 -31.59 12.91
N VAL A 882 16.96 -30.31 12.55
CA VAL A 882 17.08 -29.20 13.52
C VAL A 882 15.98 -29.29 14.59
N ALA A 883 14.73 -29.59 14.19
CA ALA A 883 13.63 -29.75 15.13
C ALA A 883 13.82 -30.95 16.06
N LYS A 884 14.21 -32.10 15.51
CA LYS A 884 14.47 -33.32 16.28
C LYS A 884 15.60 -33.15 17.27
N PHE A 885 16.71 -32.53 16.86
CA PHE A 885 17.79 -32.21 17.79
C PHE A 885 17.32 -31.30 18.91
N SER A 886 16.55 -30.25 18.58
CA SER A 886 16.05 -29.30 19.58
C SER A 886 15.17 -29.98 20.63
N ILE A 887 14.28 -30.88 20.21
CA ILE A 887 13.45 -31.70 21.10
C ILE A 887 14.32 -32.67 21.91
N TRP A 888 15.25 -33.36 21.25
CA TRP A 888 16.18 -34.27 21.92
C TRP A 888 17.03 -33.54 22.97
N ALA A 889 17.51 -32.33 22.67
CA ALA A 889 18.32 -31.53 23.57
C ALA A 889 17.54 -31.17 24.84
N SER A 890 16.26 -30.77 24.72
CA SER A 890 15.41 -30.49 25.88
C SER A 890 15.17 -31.71 26.79
N LEU A 891 15.21 -32.92 26.22
CA LEU A 891 15.05 -34.16 26.98
C LEU A 891 16.35 -34.64 27.64
N HIS A 892 17.50 -34.06 27.28
CA HIS A 892 18.82 -34.45 27.79
C HIS A 892 19.61 -33.27 28.40
N PRO A 893 19.00 -32.49 29.32
CA PRO A 893 19.58 -31.23 29.80
C PRO A 893 20.94 -31.39 30.50
N LYS A 894 21.25 -32.56 31.06
CA LYS A 894 22.57 -32.86 31.64
C LYS A 894 23.70 -32.89 30.61
N ARG A 895 23.38 -33.13 29.33
CA ARG A 895 24.34 -33.22 28.23
C ARG A 895 24.36 -31.97 27.36
N THR A 896 23.26 -31.22 27.36
CA THR A 896 23.02 -30.12 26.40
C THR A 896 22.85 -28.75 27.04
N GLY A 897 22.59 -28.70 28.35
CA GLY A 897 22.31 -27.45 29.07
C GLY A 897 23.54 -26.54 29.13
N GLY A 898 23.37 -25.27 28.77
CA GLY A 898 24.41 -24.25 28.77
C GLY A 898 25.33 -24.27 27.55
N GLU A 899 25.06 -25.15 26.58
CA GLU A 899 25.97 -25.48 25.48
C GLU A 899 25.43 -25.06 24.11
N SER A 900 26.34 -24.96 23.13
CA SER A 900 26.05 -24.77 21.70
C SER A 900 26.36 -26.03 20.90
N PHE A 901 25.55 -26.34 19.89
CA PHE A 901 25.75 -27.50 18.99
C PHE A 901 25.53 -27.14 17.51
N ASN A 902 26.48 -27.53 16.67
CA ASN A 902 26.31 -27.59 15.22
C ASN A 902 25.41 -28.77 14.87
N ILE A 903 24.43 -28.53 13.99
CA ILE A 903 23.46 -29.55 13.59
C ILE A 903 23.24 -29.50 12.10
N ALA A 904 23.39 -30.65 11.45
CA ALA A 904 23.14 -30.84 10.03
C ALA A 904 22.66 -32.28 9.75
N ASP A 905 22.16 -32.49 8.54
CA ASP A 905 21.60 -33.76 8.07
C ASP A 905 22.64 -34.87 7.96
N SER A 906 23.87 -34.53 7.62
CA SER A 906 24.97 -35.48 7.41
C SER A 906 26.27 -34.96 7.98
N ASP A 907 27.11 -35.88 8.47
CA ASP A 907 28.47 -35.62 8.95
C ASP A 907 29.40 -35.18 7.81
N THR A 908 29.01 -35.46 6.56
CA THR A 908 29.79 -35.08 5.38
C THR A 908 29.16 -33.88 4.69
N ALA A 909 29.92 -32.79 4.57
CA ALA A 909 29.53 -31.63 3.77
C ALA A 909 29.48 -31.97 2.27
N THR A 910 28.54 -31.36 1.56
CA THR A 910 28.31 -31.57 0.13
C THR A 910 28.47 -30.27 -0.66
N THR A 911 28.59 -30.39 -1.98
CA THR A 911 28.64 -29.26 -2.92
C THR A 911 27.34 -29.11 -3.69
N TRP A 912 27.14 -27.96 -4.35
CA TRP A 912 26.02 -27.80 -5.28
C TRP A 912 26.11 -28.77 -6.47
N ALA A 913 27.31 -29.18 -6.87
CA ALA A 913 27.51 -30.23 -7.86
C ALA A 913 26.88 -31.58 -7.48
N GLN A 914 26.77 -31.86 -6.17
CA GLN A 914 26.11 -33.05 -5.64
C GLN A 914 24.62 -32.81 -5.39
N ARG A 915 24.24 -31.62 -4.88
CA ARG A 915 22.85 -31.29 -4.53
C ARG A 915 21.96 -31.07 -5.75
N TRP A 916 22.45 -30.31 -6.73
CA TRP A 916 21.63 -29.80 -7.83
C TRP A 916 21.03 -30.92 -8.70
N PRO A 917 21.78 -31.98 -9.08
CA PRO A 917 21.19 -33.11 -9.79
C PRO A 917 20.06 -33.79 -9.00
N VAL A 918 20.24 -33.97 -7.68
CA VAL A 918 19.24 -34.59 -6.79
C VAL A 918 17.97 -33.73 -6.66
N ILE A 919 18.13 -32.41 -6.62
CA ILE A 919 17.01 -31.46 -6.54
C ILE A 919 16.23 -31.48 -7.86
N CYS A 920 16.91 -31.37 -9.01
CA CYS A 920 16.27 -31.40 -10.33
C CYS A 920 15.57 -32.72 -10.63
N GLU A 921 16.14 -33.85 -10.17
CA GLU A 921 15.59 -35.21 -10.36
C GLU A 921 14.12 -35.30 -9.90
N TRP A 922 13.76 -34.69 -8.76
CA TRP A 922 12.38 -34.73 -8.23
C TRP A 922 11.36 -34.07 -9.17
N PHE A 923 11.78 -33.04 -9.92
CA PHE A 923 10.95 -32.34 -10.91
C PHE A 923 11.02 -32.98 -12.29
N GLY A 924 11.69 -34.13 -12.43
CA GLY A 924 11.91 -34.80 -13.70
C GLY A 924 12.90 -34.06 -14.61
N LEU A 925 13.80 -33.25 -14.06
CA LEU A 925 14.82 -32.48 -14.80
C LEU A 925 16.22 -33.06 -14.58
N LYS A 926 17.14 -32.79 -15.51
CA LYS A 926 18.56 -33.16 -15.37
C LYS A 926 19.38 -31.95 -14.92
N GLY A 927 19.80 -31.94 -13.66
CA GLY A 927 20.63 -30.85 -13.13
C GLY A 927 22.02 -30.84 -13.77
N THR A 928 22.41 -29.71 -14.38
CA THR A 928 23.72 -29.52 -15.02
C THR A 928 24.52 -28.41 -14.34
N PRO A 929 25.86 -28.32 -14.58
CA PRO A 929 26.68 -27.24 -14.06
C PRO A 929 26.19 -25.83 -14.48
N PRO A 930 26.69 -24.77 -13.82
CA PRO A 930 26.35 -23.40 -14.18
C PRO A 930 26.77 -23.06 -15.62
N VAL A 931 26.04 -22.16 -16.25
CA VAL A 931 26.38 -21.59 -17.57
C VAL A 931 26.82 -20.14 -17.43
N GLU A 932 27.57 -19.63 -18.41
CA GLU A 932 27.86 -18.19 -18.47
C GLU A 932 26.56 -17.38 -18.55
N ASN A 933 26.48 -16.28 -17.80
CA ASN A 933 25.29 -15.42 -17.72
C ASN A 933 24.02 -16.15 -17.24
N TYR A 934 24.16 -17.07 -16.29
CA TYR A 934 23.03 -17.78 -15.68
C TYR A 934 21.94 -16.81 -15.17
N LEU A 935 20.68 -17.19 -15.38
CA LEU A 935 19.54 -16.40 -14.93
C LEU A 935 19.15 -16.82 -13.51
N GLN A 936 19.13 -15.87 -12.57
CA GLN A 936 18.62 -16.14 -11.22
C GLN A 936 17.15 -16.59 -11.28
N PRO A 937 16.71 -17.55 -10.42
CA PRO A 937 15.37 -18.14 -10.49
C PRO A 937 14.24 -17.10 -10.53
N ARG A 938 14.38 -16.01 -9.78
CA ARG A 938 13.40 -14.90 -9.74
C ARG A 938 13.13 -14.28 -11.11
N TYR A 939 14.16 -14.13 -11.94
CA TYR A 939 14.01 -13.49 -13.25
C TYR A 939 13.36 -14.46 -14.24
N TYR A 940 13.70 -15.75 -14.15
CA TYR A 940 13.01 -16.78 -14.93
C TYR A 940 11.53 -16.85 -14.56
N LEU A 941 11.20 -16.84 -13.26
CA LEU A 941 9.82 -16.76 -12.77
C LEU A 941 9.09 -15.51 -13.29
N LYS A 942 9.74 -14.34 -13.22
CA LYS A 942 9.17 -13.06 -13.69
C LYS A 942 8.88 -13.06 -15.19
N SER A 943 9.74 -13.72 -15.98
CA SER A 943 9.59 -13.81 -17.44
C SER A 943 8.56 -14.85 -17.90
N ASN A 944 8.21 -15.81 -17.04
CA ASN A 944 7.32 -16.94 -17.38
C ASN A 944 6.02 -16.96 -16.55
N LEU A 945 5.55 -15.80 -16.08
CA LEU A 945 4.35 -15.66 -15.22
C LEU A 945 3.06 -16.20 -15.84
N SER A 946 2.92 -16.12 -17.17
CA SER A 946 1.76 -16.66 -17.89
C SER A 946 1.70 -18.19 -17.79
N ALA A 947 2.83 -18.87 -18.02
CA ALA A 947 2.95 -20.32 -17.88
C ALA A 947 2.73 -20.77 -16.43
N TRP A 948 3.19 -19.98 -15.44
CA TRP A 948 2.86 -20.25 -14.04
C TRP A 948 1.35 -20.15 -13.77
N SER A 949 0.68 -19.13 -14.30
CA SER A 949 -0.77 -18.95 -14.15
C SER A 949 -1.56 -20.12 -14.75
N GLU A 950 -1.09 -20.67 -15.88
CA GLU A 950 -1.66 -21.89 -16.45
C GLU A 950 -1.42 -23.11 -15.56
N LEU A 951 -0.21 -23.26 -15.03
CA LEU A 951 0.14 -24.34 -14.12
C LEU A 951 -0.71 -24.32 -12.84
N VAL A 952 -0.98 -23.13 -12.31
CA VAL A 952 -1.88 -22.85 -11.18
C VAL A 952 -3.30 -23.30 -11.51
N ARG A 953 -3.84 -22.88 -12.65
CA ARG A 953 -5.19 -23.23 -13.09
C ARG A 953 -5.34 -24.75 -13.31
N LYS A 954 -4.36 -25.37 -13.97
CA LYS A 954 -4.37 -26.80 -14.32
C LYS A 954 -4.31 -27.69 -13.08
N ASN A 955 -3.46 -27.35 -12.11
CA ASN A 955 -3.21 -28.19 -10.93
C ASN A 955 -3.95 -27.72 -9.66
N ARG A 956 -4.74 -26.64 -9.77
CA ARG A 956 -5.46 -25.98 -8.66
C ARG A 956 -4.50 -25.58 -7.52
N LEU A 957 -3.42 -24.90 -7.88
CA LEU A 957 -2.37 -24.50 -6.93
C LEU A 957 -2.76 -23.26 -6.12
N ARG A 958 -2.19 -23.13 -4.91
CA ARG A 958 -2.21 -21.90 -4.12
C ARG A 958 -1.27 -20.88 -4.79
N ASN A 959 -1.83 -19.84 -5.40
CA ASN A 959 -1.06 -18.86 -6.18
C ASN A 959 -0.31 -17.81 -5.33
N ASN A 960 -0.51 -17.78 -4.02
CA ASN A 960 0.06 -16.76 -3.15
C ASN A 960 1.60 -16.83 -3.00
N LEU A 961 2.21 -17.99 -3.26
CA LEU A 961 3.63 -18.23 -2.97
C LEU A 961 4.57 -17.62 -4.02
N ILE A 962 4.21 -17.61 -5.31
CA ILE A 962 5.05 -16.98 -6.34
C ILE A 962 5.18 -15.46 -6.12
N HIS A 963 4.15 -14.82 -5.54
CA HIS A 963 4.16 -13.39 -5.26
C HIS A 963 5.17 -13.01 -4.16
N ASN A 964 5.46 -13.93 -3.24
CA ASN A 964 6.53 -13.74 -2.25
C ASN A 964 7.90 -13.69 -2.95
N GLU A 965 8.10 -14.50 -3.98
CA GLU A 965 9.38 -14.59 -4.72
C GLU A 965 9.62 -13.42 -5.67
N LEU A 966 8.56 -12.76 -6.13
CA LEU A 966 8.63 -11.64 -7.09
C LEU A 966 8.72 -10.26 -6.42
N ASN A 967 8.71 -10.21 -5.08
CA ASN A 967 8.75 -8.96 -4.33
C ASN A 967 10.17 -8.36 -4.31
N GLU A 968 10.36 -7.24 -5.03
CA GLU A 968 11.69 -6.65 -5.32
C GLU A 968 12.46 -6.20 -4.06
N GLY A 969 11.78 -5.90 -2.95
CA GLY A 969 12.42 -5.52 -1.67
C GLY A 969 12.90 -6.68 -0.79
N LYS A 970 12.63 -7.95 -1.18
CA LYS A 970 12.90 -9.15 -0.35
C LYS A 970 13.67 -10.27 -1.07
N GLY A 971 13.88 -10.16 -2.37
CA GLY A 971 14.37 -11.24 -3.24
C GLY A 971 15.90 -11.42 -3.37
N HIS A 972 16.71 -11.04 -2.38
CA HIS A 972 18.18 -11.17 -2.43
C HIS A 972 18.72 -12.45 -1.78
N TYR A 973 17.91 -13.16 -0.98
CA TYR A 973 18.40 -14.31 -0.20
C TYR A 973 18.84 -15.51 -1.05
N GLN A 974 18.08 -15.85 -2.10
CA GLN A 974 18.40 -16.96 -3.00
C GLN A 974 19.77 -16.75 -3.68
N GLN A 975 19.96 -15.55 -4.23
CA GLN A 975 21.21 -15.10 -4.83
C GLN A 975 22.35 -15.15 -3.81
N HIS A 976 22.09 -14.71 -2.57
CA HIS A 976 23.08 -14.76 -1.51
C HIS A 976 23.57 -16.20 -1.25
N ILE A 977 22.68 -17.18 -1.11
CA ILE A 977 23.07 -18.57 -0.86
C ILE A 977 23.72 -19.24 -2.09
N MET A 978 23.19 -18.97 -3.29
CA MET A 978 23.56 -19.69 -4.52
C MET A 978 24.71 -19.05 -5.30
N SER A 979 25.06 -17.80 -5.00
CA SER A 979 26.08 -17.06 -5.75
C SER A 979 27.11 -16.35 -4.87
N GLU A 980 26.74 -15.88 -3.67
CA GLU A 980 27.60 -15.03 -2.83
C GLU A 980 28.25 -15.79 -1.66
N LEU A 981 27.58 -16.81 -1.11
CA LEU A 981 28.15 -17.76 -0.14
C LEU A 981 29.01 -18.83 -0.82
N CYS A 982 29.98 -18.38 -1.63
CA CYS A 982 30.84 -19.18 -2.49
C CYS A 982 32.20 -19.50 -1.84
N PHE A 983 32.17 -19.97 -0.59
CA PHE A 983 33.33 -20.39 0.18
C PHE A 983 32.98 -21.54 1.14
N ASP A 984 33.96 -22.42 1.36
CA ASP A 984 33.79 -23.60 2.20
C ASP A 984 33.45 -23.22 3.64
N ARG A 985 32.49 -23.91 4.22
CA ARG A 985 31.95 -23.65 5.57
C ARG A 985 31.37 -24.89 6.25
N ALA A 986 31.96 -26.05 5.98
CA ALA A 986 31.54 -27.32 6.54
C ALA A 986 31.45 -27.26 8.09
N LEU A 987 30.44 -27.90 8.67
CA LEU A 987 30.23 -27.98 10.12
C LEU A 987 30.87 -29.24 10.70
N ASP A 988 31.47 -29.14 11.89
CA ASP A 988 31.87 -30.30 12.69
C ASP A 988 30.70 -30.74 13.55
N LEU A 989 30.23 -31.98 13.37
CA LEU A 989 29.09 -32.52 14.13
C LEU A 989 29.51 -33.42 15.30
N THR A 990 30.82 -33.62 15.51
CA THR A 990 31.38 -34.55 16.51
C THR A 990 30.80 -34.31 17.91
N LYS A 991 30.59 -33.04 18.29
CA LYS A 991 30.03 -32.68 19.59
C LYS A 991 28.61 -33.22 19.78
N SER A 992 27.75 -33.06 18.77
CA SER A 992 26.36 -33.59 18.81
C SER A 992 26.32 -35.11 18.82
N ARG A 993 27.23 -35.77 18.07
CA ARG A 993 27.37 -37.23 18.04
C ARG A 993 27.82 -37.77 19.40
N ASN A 994 28.84 -37.16 20.00
CA ASN A 994 29.32 -37.57 21.32
C ASN A 994 28.29 -37.33 22.43
N ALA A 995 27.42 -36.32 22.30
CA ALA A 995 26.31 -36.11 23.23
C ALA A 995 25.24 -37.22 23.11
N GLY A 996 25.18 -37.93 21.98
CA GLY A 996 24.28 -39.06 21.73
C GLY A 996 23.19 -38.81 20.69
N PHE A 997 23.27 -37.74 19.91
CA PHE A 997 22.33 -37.48 18.80
C PHE A 997 22.92 -37.99 17.48
N HIS A 998 22.42 -39.12 16.98
CA HIS A 998 22.96 -39.81 15.79
C HIS A 998 22.01 -39.79 14.59
N GLU A 999 20.95 -38.98 14.61
CA GLU A 999 20.07 -38.91 13.45
C GLU A 999 20.75 -38.21 12.27
N THR A 1000 20.52 -38.79 11.10
CA THR A 1000 21.02 -38.31 9.81
C THR A 1000 19.90 -38.38 8.77
N SER A 1001 20.08 -37.63 7.68
CA SER A 1001 19.21 -37.61 6.51
C SER A 1001 20.08 -37.49 5.26
N ASP A 1002 19.76 -38.25 4.21
CA ASP A 1002 20.44 -38.10 2.93
C ASP A 1002 19.86 -36.94 2.11
N LEU A 1003 20.52 -36.57 1.00
CA LEU A 1003 20.11 -35.44 0.16
C LEU A 1003 18.69 -35.60 -0.41
N ARG A 1004 18.28 -36.81 -0.78
CA ARG A 1004 16.92 -37.04 -1.31
C ARG A 1004 15.92 -36.83 -0.19
N GLN A 1005 16.12 -37.47 0.95
CA GLN A 1005 15.23 -37.32 2.10
C GLN A 1005 15.12 -35.85 2.54
N THR A 1006 16.24 -35.12 2.60
CA THR A 1006 16.29 -33.70 3.00
C THR A 1006 15.45 -32.81 2.07
N TRP A 1007 15.67 -32.89 0.75
CA TRP A 1007 15.02 -31.98 -0.20
C TRP A 1007 13.65 -32.47 -0.65
N TRP A 1008 13.49 -33.76 -0.94
CA TRP A 1008 12.24 -34.30 -1.48
C TRP A 1008 11.12 -34.28 -0.45
N THR A 1009 11.43 -34.49 0.84
CA THR A 1009 10.43 -34.34 1.92
C THR A 1009 9.82 -32.93 1.92
N VAL A 1010 10.63 -31.90 1.65
CA VAL A 1010 10.15 -30.52 1.58
C VAL A 1010 9.28 -30.31 0.34
N PHE A 1011 9.69 -30.83 -0.81
CA PHE A 1011 8.93 -30.72 -2.05
C PHE A 1011 7.59 -31.49 -1.97
N ASP A 1012 7.56 -32.66 -1.33
CA ASP A 1012 6.33 -33.40 -1.08
C ASP A 1012 5.36 -32.62 -0.18
N ARG A 1013 5.87 -31.92 0.84
CA ARG A 1013 5.04 -31.03 1.68
C ARG A 1013 4.51 -29.83 0.89
N LEU A 1014 5.33 -29.24 0.02
CA LEU A 1014 4.89 -28.16 -0.87
C LEU A 1014 3.83 -28.65 -1.85
N ARG A 1015 3.98 -29.85 -2.43
CA ARG A 1015 2.97 -30.48 -3.29
C ARG A 1015 1.67 -30.76 -2.54
N GLN A 1016 1.75 -31.31 -1.33
CA GLN A 1016 0.57 -31.53 -0.45
C GLN A 1016 -0.14 -30.22 -0.11
N ASN A 1017 0.62 -29.13 0.09
CA ASN A 1017 0.10 -27.77 0.29
C ASN A 1017 -0.43 -27.13 -0.99
N LYS A 1018 -0.38 -27.81 -2.13
CA LYS A 1018 -0.71 -27.25 -3.45
C LYS A 1018 0.12 -26.00 -3.78
N ALA A 1019 1.33 -25.88 -3.24
CA ALA A 1019 2.28 -24.80 -3.57
C ALA A 1019 2.93 -25.00 -4.94
N ILE A 1020 3.05 -26.26 -5.35
CA ILE A 1020 3.59 -26.75 -6.63
C ILE A 1020 2.71 -27.92 -7.10
N PRO A 1021 2.73 -28.28 -8.40
CA PRO A 1021 2.04 -29.46 -8.93
C PRO A 1021 2.40 -30.77 -8.21
#